data_AF-A0A544W401-F1
#
_entry.id   AF-A0A544W401-F1
#
_cell.length_a   1.000
_cell.length_b   1.000
_cell.length_c   1.000
_cell.angle_alpha   90.00
_cell.angle_beta   90.00
_cell.angle_gamma   90.00
#
_symmetry.space_group_name_H-M   'P 1'
#
loop_
_entity.id
_entity.type
_entity.pdbx_description
1 polymer ?
#
loop_
_entity_poly.entity_id
_entity_poly.type
_entity_poly.pdbx_seq_one_letter_code
_entity_poly.pdbx_strand_id
1 'polypeptide(L)'
;MPIAILSEHNDLAESVRDLVKRVAPSDVLHEALETPISNPPPYWKAAAEQGLQGLHLSEDVGGQGFGILELAIVLAEFGYGAVPGPFVPSAIASALIAANDPGDKLLEGLASGETIAAYAIDSGLTATRQGGGLVIRGEVRAVPAAAQASILVLPVSIDSREEWIVLDADQVEIEPVKSVDPLRPLAHVRANAVEVADDRVLTNLSRTRARALMSTLLSAECIGVARWATDTASEYAKIREQFGRPIGQFQAIKHKCANMIAETERATGAVWDAARAIDEDGESNYEFAAAVAATLAPVAAQHTTQDCIQVHGGIGFTWEHDTNVYYRRAIVLAACFGRAADYPQQVVDVATSTGMRPINIDLDPDTEKLRDEIRAEVAALKALPSEERVTAIAEGGWVSPHLPTPWGRAAQPIEQIIIAQEFSTGRVKRPQMGIAAWIIPSIVAYGTDTQQQRFLPPTFRGEMIWCQLFSEPGAGSDLASLTTKATKVDGGWRITGQKIWTTGAQYSQWGALLARTNPSAPKHGGITYFLLDMASEGVEIKPLRELTGNAMFNTVFIDDVFVPDELVLGEVDRGWEVSRNTLTNERVSIGSSEPPFLASLEQFVEFVRDGQFDQIEQNEAGKLIAEGHAAKLLNMRSTLLTLAGGDPMPAAAISKLLSMKTGQGYAEFGVSSFGTDAAIGDQGEPSGKWAEYLLAGRATTIYGGTSEVQLNIIAERLLGLPRDP
;
A
#
# COMPACT_ATOMS: atom_id res chain seq x y z
N MET A 1 -1.33 -2.90 10.15
CA MET A 1 -1.17 -1.50 10.58
C MET A 1 -2.50 -0.78 10.35
N PRO A 2 -2.93 0.10 11.27
CA PRO A 2 -4.20 0.81 11.16
C PRO A 2 -4.18 1.90 10.07
N ILE A 3 -5.34 2.44 9.69
CA ILE A 3 -5.43 3.64 8.84
C ILE A 3 -4.70 4.83 9.50
N ALA A 4 -4.77 4.91 10.83
CA ALA A 4 -4.08 5.90 11.64
C ALA A 4 -2.56 5.92 11.39
N ILE A 5 -2.01 7.12 11.25
CA ILE A 5 -0.56 7.36 11.07
C ILE A 5 -0.04 8.33 12.13
N LEU A 6 -0.70 9.49 12.30
CA LEU A 6 -0.30 10.52 13.26
C LEU A 6 -0.57 10.07 14.71
N SER A 7 0.09 10.71 15.68
CA SER A 7 -0.10 10.34 17.10
C SER A 7 -1.55 10.49 17.54
N GLU A 8 -2.20 11.60 17.18
CA GLU A 8 -3.61 11.85 17.49
C GLU A 8 -4.56 10.83 16.85
N HIS A 9 -4.26 10.40 15.61
CA HIS A 9 -5.01 9.34 14.94
C HIS A 9 -4.84 8.00 15.66
N ASN A 10 -3.66 7.71 16.18
CA ASN A 10 -3.40 6.50 16.95
C ASN A 10 -4.12 6.54 18.31
N ASP A 11 -4.13 7.68 18.99
CA ASP A 11 -4.85 7.87 20.24
C ASP A 11 -6.38 7.68 20.04
N LEU A 12 -6.93 8.22 18.95
CA LEU A 12 -8.31 7.99 18.54
C LEU A 12 -8.57 6.49 18.29
N ALA A 13 -7.73 5.84 17.49
CA ALA A 13 -7.88 4.42 17.18
C ALA A 13 -7.80 3.53 18.43
N GLU A 14 -6.91 3.84 19.38
CA GLU A 14 -6.78 3.11 20.65
C GLU A 14 -8.02 3.29 21.52
N SER A 15 -8.50 4.53 21.67
CA SER A 15 -9.73 4.83 22.42
C SER A 15 -10.94 4.07 21.88
N VAL A 16 -11.13 4.07 20.55
CA VAL A 16 -12.23 3.33 19.91
C VAL A 16 -12.04 1.84 20.05
N ARG A 17 -10.83 1.31 19.87
CA ARG A 17 -10.55 -0.13 20.05
C ARG A 17 -10.90 -0.60 21.46
N ASP A 18 -10.63 0.20 22.48
CA ASP A 18 -10.96 -0.13 23.86
C ASP A 18 -12.46 -0.06 24.14
N LEU A 19 -13.20 0.85 23.48
CA LEU A 19 -14.67 0.78 23.46
C LEU A 19 -15.14 -0.53 22.81
N VAL A 20 -14.65 -0.83 21.60
CA VAL A 20 -15.03 -2.00 20.81
C VAL A 20 -14.82 -3.30 21.59
N LYS A 21 -13.67 -3.49 22.24
CA LYS A 21 -13.40 -4.67 23.09
C LYS A 21 -14.43 -4.84 24.22
N ARG A 22 -14.96 -3.75 24.78
CA ARG A 22 -15.95 -3.80 25.85
C ARG A 22 -17.35 -4.12 25.34
N VAL A 23 -17.69 -3.68 24.12
CA VAL A 23 -19.07 -3.71 23.63
C VAL A 23 -19.35 -4.82 22.62
N ALA A 24 -18.32 -5.36 21.99
CA ALA A 24 -18.39 -6.45 21.03
C ALA A 24 -17.40 -7.59 21.36
N PRO A 25 -17.31 -8.08 22.61
CA PRO A 25 -16.56 -9.29 22.90
C PRO A 25 -17.22 -10.51 22.21
N SER A 26 -16.46 -11.59 22.05
CA SER A 26 -16.88 -12.80 21.32
C SER A 26 -18.24 -13.34 21.78
N ASP A 27 -18.49 -13.42 23.09
CA ASP A 27 -19.78 -13.88 23.64
C ASP A 27 -20.97 -13.02 23.19
N VAL A 28 -20.80 -11.69 23.13
CA VAL A 28 -21.82 -10.78 22.59
C VAL A 28 -22.03 -11.00 21.09
N LEU A 29 -20.96 -11.22 20.32
CA LEU A 29 -21.07 -11.50 18.88
C LEU A 29 -21.85 -12.80 18.64
N HIS A 30 -21.55 -13.86 19.39
CA HIS A 30 -22.22 -15.16 19.27
C HIS A 30 -23.66 -15.14 19.77
N GLU A 31 -23.96 -14.40 20.85
CA GLU A 31 -25.36 -14.18 21.27
C GLU A 31 -26.14 -13.44 20.17
N ALA A 32 -25.52 -12.43 19.55
CA ALA A 32 -26.12 -11.64 18.47
C ALA A 32 -26.36 -12.44 17.18
N LEU A 33 -25.67 -13.57 16.96
CA LEU A 33 -25.94 -14.48 15.84
C LEU A 33 -27.30 -15.18 15.98
N GLU A 34 -27.71 -15.47 17.21
CA GLU A 34 -28.95 -16.19 17.52
C GLU A 34 -30.10 -15.23 17.84
N THR A 35 -29.79 -14.14 18.55
CA THR A 35 -30.78 -13.18 19.05
C THR A 35 -30.41 -11.78 18.58
N PRO A 36 -31.25 -11.12 17.76
CA PRO A 36 -30.97 -9.76 17.31
C PRO A 36 -30.76 -8.81 18.50
N ILE A 37 -29.74 -7.94 18.37
CA ILE A 37 -29.47 -6.89 19.35
C ILE A 37 -30.68 -5.96 19.55
N SER A 38 -30.80 -5.35 20.72
CA SER A 38 -31.82 -4.33 20.97
C SER A 38 -31.66 -3.12 20.04
N ASN A 39 -32.75 -2.37 19.83
CA ASN A 39 -32.72 -1.09 19.15
C ASN A 39 -33.17 0.04 20.11
N PRO A 40 -32.33 1.05 20.41
CA PRO A 40 -30.92 1.17 20.01
C PRO A 40 -30.03 0.06 20.61
N PRO A 41 -28.86 -0.23 20.01
CA PRO A 41 -27.90 -1.17 20.59
C PRO A 41 -27.42 -0.74 21.98
N PRO A 42 -27.03 -1.67 22.87
CA PRO A 42 -26.58 -1.33 24.22
C PRO A 42 -25.39 -0.35 24.27
N TYR A 43 -24.50 -0.41 23.27
CA TYR A 43 -23.34 0.47 23.18
C TYR A 43 -23.65 1.86 22.63
N TRP A 44 -24.83 2.07 22.05
CA TRP A 44 -25.14 3.25 21.25
C TRP A 44 -24.94 4.55 22.04
N LYS A 45 -25.46 4.58 23.27
CA LYS A 45 -25.30 5.70 24.20
C LYS A 45 -23.84 5.95 24.57
N ALA A 46 -23.07 4.90 24.83
CA ALA A 46 -21.65 5.05 25.19
C ALA A 46 -20.81 5.59 24.01
N ALA A 47 -21.12 5.18 22.77
CA ALA A 47 -20.50 5.74 21.59
C ALA A 47 -20.87 7.24 21.42
N ALA A 48 -22.12 7.60 21.69
CA ALA A 48 -22.60 8.99 21.60
C ALA A 48 -21.97 9.89 22.67
N GLU A 49 -21.81 9.39 23.90
CA GLU A 49 -21.12 10.09 24.99
C GLU A 49 -19.62 10.30 24.70
N GLN A 50 -19.02 9.46 23.86
CA GLN A 50 -17.66 9.66 23.32
C GLN A 50 -17.64 10.55 22.07
N GLY A 51 -18.81 11.01 21.59
CA GLY A 51 -18.97 11.86 20.42
C GLY A 51 -18.66 11.17 19.09
N LEU A 52 -18.66 9.83 19.04
CA LEU A 52 -18.26 9.09 17.83
C LEU A 52 -19.26 9.25 16.67
N GLN A 53 -20.55 9.42 16.97
CA GLN A 53 -21.61 9.62 15.97
C GLN A 53 -21.51 10.98 15.27
N GLY A 54 -21.02 12.00 15.98
CA GLY A 54 -20.84 13.36 15.48
C GLY A 54 -19.41 13.69 15.06
N LEU A 55 -18.52 12.69 14.96
CA LEU A 55 -17.07 12.93 14.83
C LEU A 55 -16.73 13.82 13.63
N HIS A 56 -17.27 13.51 12.45
CA HIS A 56 -17.03 14.26 11.20
C HIS A 56 -18.02 15.41 10.95
N LEU A 57 -18.97 15.62 11.87
CA LEU A 57 -20.00 16.64 11.71
C LEU A 57 -19.51 17.99 12.27
N SER A 58 -20.02 19.09 11.71
CA SER A 58 -19.70 20.44 12.17
C SER A 58 -20.05 20.63 13.66
N GLU A 59 -19.27 21.45 14.37
CA GLU A 59 -19.57 21.86 15.74
C GLU A 59 -20.93 22.59 15.83
N ASP A 60 -21.36 23.27 14.76
CA ASP A 60 -22.63 24.01 14.71
C ASP A 60 -23.87 23.10 14.88
N VAL A 61 -23.74 21.83 14.54
CA VAL A 61 -24.79 20.80 14.70
C VAL A 61 -24.46 19.84 15.85
N GLY A 62 -23.54 20.21 16.75
CA GLY A 62 -23.15 19.40 17.90
C GLY A 62 -22.16 18.28 17.59
N GLY A 63 -21.49 18.33 16.43
CA GLY A 63 -20.40 17.42 16.08
C GLY A 63 -19.04 17.81 16.68
N GLN A 64 -17.98 17.15 16.22
CA GLN A 64 -16.59 17.41 16.67
C GLN A 64 -15.71 18.09 15.62
N GLY A 65 -16.21 18.30 14.40
CA GLY A 65 -15.50 19.04 13.35
C GLY A 65 -14.30 18.33 12.72
N PHE A 66 -14.12 17.02 12.94
CA PHE A 66 -13.08 16.23 12.26
C PHE A 66 -13.49 15.88 10.82
N GLY A 67 -12.60 15.21 10.08
CA GLY A 67 -12.83 14.80 8.70
C GLY A 67 -13.33 13.37 8.52
N ILE A 68 -13.46 12.99 7.26
CA ILE A 68 -13.72 11.63 6.80
C ILE A 68 -12.54 10.71 7.14
N LEU A 69 -11.31 11.20 7.22
CA LEU A 69 -10.16 10.41 7.68
C LEU A 69 -10.34 9.90 9.11
N GLU A 70 -10.69 10.76 10.07
CA GLU A 70 -10.94 10.36 11.45
C GLU A 70 -12.14 9.42 11.53
N LEU A 71 -13.20 9.68 10.76
CA LEU A 71 -14.34 8.76 10.69
C LEU A 71 -13.91 7.39 10.16
N ALA A 72 -13.11 7.33 9.09
CA ALA A 72 -12.60 6.06 8.54
C ALA A 72 -11.77 5.29 9.57
N ILE A 73 -10.97 5.96 10.41
CA ILE A 73 -10.25 5.32 11.53
C ILE A 73 -11.24 4.65 12.49
N VAL A 74 -12.30 5.35 12.90
CA VAL A 74 -13.34 4.80 13.78
C VAL A 74 -14.03 3.61 13.13
N LEU A 75 -14.45 3.72 11.87
CA LEU A 75 -15.14 2.63 11.17
C LEU A 75 -14.24 1.39 10.97
N ALA A 76 -12.93 1.58 10.81
CA ALA A 76 -11.98 0.48 10.77
C ALA A 76 -11.88 -0.26 12.12
N GLU A 77 -11.93 0.44 13.25
CA GLU A 77 -11.94 -0.22 14.57
C GLU A 77 -13.30 -0.88 14.86
N PHE A 78 -14.42 -0.30 14.40
CA PHE A 78 -15.74 -0.97 14.44
C PHE A 78 -15.76 -2.24 13.57
N GLY A 79 -15.13 -2.21 12.39
CA GLY A 79 -14.93 -3.39 11.54
C GLY A 79 -14.04 -4.44 12.20
N TYR A 80 -13.00 -4.02 12.91
CA TYR A 80 -12.10 -4.90 13.65
C TYR A 80 -12.80 -5.69 14.75
N GLY A 81 -13.84 -5.12 15.37
CA GLY A 81 -14.67 -5.83 16.36
C GLY A 81 -15.94 -6.45 15.80
N ALA A 82 -16.16 -6.40 14.48
CA ALA A 82 -17.42 -6.77 13.83
C ALA A 82 -18.67 -6.20 14.52
N VAL A 83 -18.58 -4.96 15.04
CA VAL A 83 -19.59 -4.39 15.95
C VAL A 83 -20.99 -4.52 15.35
N PRO A 84 -21.95 -5.16 16.06
CA PRO A 84 -23.32 -5.35 15.56
C PRO A 84 -24.08 -4.04 15.40
N GLY A 85 -25.01 -3.97 14.45
CA GLY A 85 -26.03 -2.91 14.43
C GLY A 85 -25.77 -1.74 13.47
N PRO A 86 -26.32 -0.54 13.77
CA PRO A 86 -26.53 0.51 12.78
C PRO A 86 -25.42 1.56 12.72
N PHE A 87 -24.33 1.47 13.50
CA PHE A 87 -23.35 2.55 13.61
C PHE A 87 -22.73 2.94 12.26
N VAL A 88 -22.16 1.98 11.52
CA VAL A 88 -21.56 2.25 10.20
C VAL A 88 -22.60 2.78 9.19
N PRO A 89 -23.79 2.15 9.01
CA PRO A 89 -24.84 2.73 8.16
C PRO A 89 -25.27 4.15 8.54
N SER A 90 -25.38 4.44 9.83
CA SER A 90 -25.78 5.75 10.32
C SER A 90 -24.69 6.80 10.11
N ALA A 91 -23.43 6.43 10.33
CA ALA A 91 -22.28 7.29 10.05
C ALA A 91 -22.21 7.65 8.55
N ILE A 92 -22.37 6.67 7.65
CA ILE A 92 -22.41 6.91 6.21
C ILE A 92 -23.57 7.83 5.84
N ALA A 93 -24.78 7.56 6.32
CA ALA A 93 -25.94 8.40 6.05
C ALA A 93 -25.75 9.85 6.54
N SER A 94 -25.16 10.03 7.72
CA SER A 94 -24.85 11.37 8.25
C SER A 94 -23.78 12.10 7.42
N ALA A 95 -22.78 11.39 6.88
CA ALA A 95 -21.79 11.96 5.98
C ALA A 95 -22.40 12.40 4.65
N LEU A 96 -23.40 11.67 4.13
CA LEU A 96 -24.14 12.07 2.93
C LEU A 96 -24.96 13.35 3.16
N ILE A 97 -25.65 13.45 4.29
CA ILE A 97 -26.41 14.66 4.66
C ILE A 97 -25.45 15.85 4.85
N ALA A 98 -24.37 15.67 5.60
CA ALA A 98 -23.38 16.74 5.84
C ALA A 98 -22.68 17.21 4.56
N ALA A 99 -22.45 16.31 3.60
CA ALA A 99 -21.89 16.67 2.29
C ALA A 99 -22.86 17.47 1.41
N ASN A 100 -24.17 17.41 1.68
CA ASN A 100 -25.16 18.27 1.04
C ASN A 100 -25.26 19.64 1.72
N ASP A 101 -25.37 19.64 3.04
CA ASP A 101 -25.44 20.83 3.89
C ASP A 101 -24.88 20.50 5.29
N PRO A 102 -23.71 21.04 5.68
CA PRO A 102 -23.12 20.78 6.98
C PRO A 102 -23.91 21.39 8.15
N GLY A 103 -24.85 22.30 7.88
CA GLY A 103 -25.74 22.93 8.86
C GLY A 103 -27.14 22.33 8.91
N ASP A 104 -27.39 21.19 8.24
CA ASP A 104 -28.71 20.55 8.24
C ASP A 104 -29.10 20.13 9.67
N LYS A 105 -30.31 20.53 10.10
CA LYS A 105 -30.82 20.28 11.46
C LYS A 105 -30.98 18.80 11.79
N LEU A 106 -31.10 17.92 10.78
CA LEU A 106 -31.11 16.47 11.01
C LEU A 106 -29.79 15.96 11.60
N LEU A 107 -28.70 16.67 11.35
CA LEU A 107 -27.39 16.31 11.87
C LEU A 107 -27.33 16.47 13.40
N GLU A 108 -28.14 17.34 14.01
CA GLU A 108 -28.17 17.51 15.49
C GLU A 108 -28.56 16.21 16.20
N GLY A 109 -29.63 15.55 15.72
CA GLY A 109 -30.08 14.27 16.26
C GLY A 109 -29.12 13.12 15.93
N LEU A 110 -28.43 13.19 14.79
CA LEU A 110 -27.43 12.19 14.41
C LEU A 110 -26.16 12.32 15.25
N ALA A 111 -25.67 13.54 15.49
CA ALA A 111 -24.49 13.81 16.29
C ALA A 111 -24.66 13.38 17.75
N SER A 112 -25.84 13.65 18.34
CA SER A 112 -26.18 13.25 19.71
C SER A 112 -26.50 11.76 19.86
N GLY A 113 -26.74 11.05 18.76
CA GLY A 113 -27.20 9.66 18.74
C GLY A 113 -28.68 9.48 19.08
N GLU A 114 -29.49 10.54 19.15
CA GLU A 114 -30.95 10.43 19.29
C GLU A 114 -31.61 9.84 18.03
N THR A 115 -31.02 10.10 16.86
CA THR A 115 -31.46 9.64 15.55
C THR A 115 -30.56 8.52 15.04
N ILE A 116 -31.15 7.46 14.49
CA ILE A 116 -30.43 6.42 13.74
C ILE A 116 -30.78 6.60 12.26
N ALA A 117 -29.77 6.68 11.41
CA ALA A 117 -29.96 6.74 9.97
C ALA A 117 -29.52 5.44 9.29
N ALA A 118 -30.09 5.19 8.11
CA ALA A 118 -29.61 4.18 7.18
C ALA A 118 -29.49 4.76 5.78
N TYR A 119 -28.72 4.08 4.93
CA TYR A 119 -28.50 4.48 3.55
C TYR A 119 -28.65 3.29 2.60
N ALA A 120 -28.79 3.57 1.30
CA ALA A 120 -28.63 2.57 0.26
C ALA A 120 -27.70 3.08 -0.84
N ILE A 121 -26.87 2.19 -1.40
CA ILE A 121 -25.97 2.54 -2.50
C ILE A 121 -26.69 2.65 -3.85
N ASP A 122 -27.66 1.75 -4.08
CA ASP A 122 -28.50 1.69 -5.28
C ASP A 122 -29.96 1.50 -4.86
N SER A 123 -30.90 1.91 -5.71
CA SER A 123 -32.33 1.80 -5.44
C SER A 123 -33.14 1.48 -6.70
N GLY A 124 -34.31 0.87 -6.51
CA GLY A 124 -35.37 0.79 -7.52
C GLY A 124 -36.41 1.90 -7.37
N LEU A 125 -36.09 2.98 -6.65
CA LEU A 125 -37.01 4.08 -6.39
C LEU A 125 -37.03 5.05 -7.57
N THR A 126 -38.23 5.51 -7.90
CA THR A 126 -38.47 6.54 -8.91
C THR A 126 -39.18 7.73 -8.28
N ALA A 127 -38.87 8.92 -8.77
CA ALA A 127 -39.47 10.16 -8.30
C ALA A 127 -40.14 10.91 -9.46
N THR A 128 -41.27 11.52 -9.18
CA THR A 128 -41.95 12.46 -10.08
C THR A 128 -42.14 13.79 -9.37
N ARG A 129 -41.75 14.90 -10.02
CA ARG A 129 -41.95 16.24 -9.44
C ARG A 129 -43.43 16.61 -9.46
N GLN A 130 -43.98 16.97 -8.31
CA GLN A 130 -45.38 17.38 -8.16
C GLN A 130 -45.48 18.50 -7.11
N GLY A 131 -45.85 19.71 -7.54
CA GLY A 131 -45.82 20.88 -6.65
C GLY A 131 -44.40 21.29 -6.26
N GLY A 132 -44.22 21.69 -4.99
CA GLY A 132 -42.92 22.04 -4.39
C GLY A 132 -42.21 20.85 -3.73
N GLY A 133 -42.27 19.67 -4.37
CA GLY A 133 -41.69 18.44 -3.85
C GLY A 133 -41.70 17.30 -4.86
N LEU A 134 -41.32 16.12 -4.38
CA LEU A 134 -41.24 14.87 -5.12
C LEU A 134 -42.26 13.86 -4.60
N VAL A 135 -42.74 13.00 -5.49
CA VAL A 135 -43.55 11.83 -5.13
C VAL A 135 -42.77 10.57 -5.46
N ILE A 136 -42.47 9.77 -4.44
CA ILE A 136 -41.55 8.63 -4.51
C ILE A 136 -42.33 7.31 -4.57
N ARG A 137 -41.91 6.43 -5.48
CA ARG A 137 -42.47 5.08 -5.66
C ARG A 137 -41.39 4.05 -5.91
N GLY A 138 -41.60 2.83 -5.44
CA GLY A 138 -40.76 1.67 -5.75
C GLY A 138 -40.23 0.98 -4.51
N GLU A 139 -39.13 0.26 -4.66
CA GLU A 139 -38.55 -0.58 -3.61
C GLU A 139 -37.02 -0.51 -3.61
N VAL A 140 -36.44 -0.58 -2.42
CA VAL A 140 -35.03 -0.91 -2.19
C VAL A 140 -34.97 -2.20 -1.39
N ARG A 141 -34.27 -3.22 -1.90
CA ARG A 141 -34.38 -4.58 -1.34
C ARG A 141 -33.39 -4.90 -0.21
N ALA A 142 -32.27 -4.21 -0.11
CA ALA A 142 -31.25 -4.54 0.88
C ALA A 142 -30.70 -3.25 1.47
N VAL A 143 -31.45 -2.68 2.41
CA VAL A 143 -31.03 -1.47 3.13
C VAL A 143 -30.46 -1.86 4.49
N PRO A 144 -29.14 -1.71 4.71
CA PRO A 144 -28.52 -2.00 6.00
C PRO A 144 -29.14 -1.16 7.11
N ALA A 145 -29.51 -1.82 8.20
CA ALA A 145 -30.08 -1.20 9.39
C ALA A 145 -31.38 -0.40 9.20
N ALA A 146 -32.09 -0.50 8.06
CA ALA A 146 -33.32 0.27 7.84
C ALA A 146 -34.40 0.03 8.90
N ALA A 147 -34.56 -1.20 9.40
CA ALA A 147 -35.50 -1.51 10.48
C ALA A 147 -35.13 -0.88 11.84
N GLN A 148 -33.88 -0.40 11.98
CA GLN A 148 -33.40 0.28 13.18
C GLN A 148 -33.42 1.80 13.03
N ALA A 149 -33.50 2.30 11.79
CA ALA A 149 -33.38 3.71 11.45
C ALA A 149 -34.71 4.46 11.61
N SER A 150 -34.61 5.72 12.02
CA SER A 150 -35.71 6.69 12.00
C SER A 150 -35.72 7.51 10.71
N ILE A 151 -34.57 7.61 10.01
CA ILE A 151 -34.46 8.28 8.71
C ILE A 151 -33.64 7.45 7.72
N LEU A 152 -33.96 7.57 6.43
CA LEU A 152 -33.32 6.84 5.34
C LEU A 152 -32.81 7.80 4.27
N VAL A 153 -31.52 7.70 3.92
CA VAL A 153 -30.90 8.44 2.82
C VAL A 153 -30.82 7.54 1.59
N LEU A 154 -31.67 7.78 0.59
CA LEU A 154 -31.85 6.88 -0.54
C LEU A 154 -31.66 7.60 -1.87
N PRO A 155 -31.00 6.98 -2.86
CA PRO A 155 -30.99 7.50 -4.21
C PRO A 155 -32.36 7.27 -4.86
N VAL A 156 -32.78 8.15 -5.76
CA VAL A 156 -34.01 8.02 -6.54
C VAL A 156 -33.77 8.41 -8.00
N SER A 157 -34.35 7.66 -8.93
CA SER A 157 -34.30 8.00 -10.34
C SER A 157 -35.40 9.02 -10.70
N ILE A 158 -35.03 10.14 -11.29
CA ILE A 158 -35.94 11.19 -11.79
C ILE A 158 -35.45 11.67 -13.15
N ASP A 159 -36.30 11.72 -14.18
CA ASP A 159 -35.94 12.21 -15.52
C ASP A 159 -34.59 11.70 -16.08
N SER A 160 -34.26 10.42 -15.87
CA SER A 160 -32.98 9.80 -16.25
C SER A 160 -31.73 10.32 -15.52
N ARG A 161 -31.89 11.10 -14.45
CA ARG A 161 -30.85 11.45 -13.48
C ARG A 161 -31.12 10.76 -12.14
N GLU A 162 -30.12 10.74 -11.28
CA GLU A 162 -30.21 10.26 -9.90
C GLU A 162 -30.18 11.48 -8.97
N GLU A 163 -31.13 11.55 -8.03
CA GLU A 163 -31.14 12.51 -6.92
C GLU A 163 -31.10 11.74 -5.60
N TRP A 164 -30.65 12.39 -4.53
CA TRP A 164 -30.63 11.81 -3.19
C TRP A 164 -31.71 12.46 -2.33
N ILE A 165 -32.43 11.66 -1.56
CA ILE A 165 -33.50 12.13 -0.68
C ILE A 165 -33.36 11.59 0.74
N VAL A 166 -33.97 12.28 1.69
CA VAL A 166 -34.18 11.80 3.05
C VAL A 166 -35.67 11.46 3.24
N LEU A 167 -35.94 10.24 3.70
CA LEU A 167 -37.28 9.78 4.08
C LEU A 167 -37.34 9.50 5.57
N ASP A 168 -38.46 9.85 6.21
CA ASP A 168 -38.74 9.36 7.56
C ASP A 168 -39.19 7.89 7.49
N ALA A 169 -38.69 7.07 8.40
CA ALA A 169 -38.93 5.63 8.38
C ALA A 169 -40.42 5.26 8.55
N ASP A 170 -41.22 6.14 9.16
CA ASP A 170 -42.67 5.96 9.34
C ASP A 170 -43.50 6.30 8.08
N GLN A 171 -42.89 6.89 7.06
CA GLN A 171 -43.52 7.20 5.77
C GLN A 171 -43.44 6.03 4.78
N VAL A 172 -42.61 5.03 5.06
CA VAL A 172 -42.35 3.89 4.17
C VAL A 172 -42.65 2.57 4.85
N GLU A 173 -42.89 1.54 4.05
CA GLU A 173 -42.98 0.18 4.56
C GLU A 173 -41.57 -0.39 4.69
N ILE A 174 -41.20 -0.83 5.90
CA ILE A 174 -39.92 -1.47 6.19
C ILE A 174 -40.15 -2.91 6.62
N GLU A 175 -39.70 -3.85 5.80
CA GLU A 175 -39.83 -5.29 6.06
C GLU A 175 -38.44 -5.89 6.36
N PRO A 176 -38.14 -6.26 7.62
CA PRO A 176 -36.87 -6.90 7.97
C PRO A 176 -36.69 -8.21 7.19
N VAL A 177 -35.47 -8.43 6.69
CA VAL A 177 -35.12 -9.67 5.97
C VAL A 177 -33.93 -10.35 6.62
N LYS A 178 -33.83 -11.67 6.43
CA LYS A 178 -32.73 -12.45 6.98
C LYS A 178 -31.42 -12.12 6.24
N SER A 179 -30.49 -11.50 6.97
CA SER A 179 -29.14 -11.21 6.47
C SER A 179 -28.24 -12.46 6.48
N VAL A 180 -27.23 -12.47 5.60
CA VAL A 180 -26.14 -13.46 5.63
C VAL A 180 -25.29 -13.31 6.89
N ASP A 181 -25.13 -12.07 7.34
CA ASP A 181 -24.57 -11.68 8.63
C ASP A 181 -25.70 -11.16 9.54
N PRO A 182 -26.17 -11.95 10.52
CA PRO A 182 -27.19 -11.52 11.47
C PRO A 182 -26.82 -10.24 12.24
N LEU A 183 -25.52 -9.94 12.42
CA LEU A 183 -25.05 -8.75 13.12
C LEU A 183 -25.17 -7.48 12.26
N ARG A 184 -25.38 -7.63 10.95
CA ARG A 184 -25.70 -6.55 10.01
C ARG A 184 -27.12 -6.75 9.45
N PRO A 185 -28.16 -6.32 10.18
CA PRO A 185 -29.54 -6.52 9.76
C PRO A 185 -29.85 -5.75 8.48
N LEU A 186 -30.75 -6.31 7.66
CA LEU A 186 -31.20 -5.76 6.38
C LEU A 186 -32.72 -5.64 6.38
N ALA A 187 -33.27 -4.72 5.59
CA ALA A 187 -34.70 -4.66 5.31
C ALA A 187 -34.99 -4.30 3.85
N HIS A 188 -36.15 -4.73 3.36
CA HIS A 188 -36.80 -4.13 2.20
C HIS A 188 -37.45 -2.80 2.63
N VAL A 189 -37.29 -1.76 1.82
CA VAL A 189 -37.93 -0.46 1.99
C VAL A 189 -38.81 -0.19 0.78
N ARG A 190 -40.12 0.00 0.98
CA ARG A 190 -41.07 0.31 -0.09
C ARG A 190 -41.70 1.67 0.12
N ALA A 191 -41.62 2.50 -0.93
CA ALA A 191 -42.32 3.77 -0.99
C ALA A 191 -43.53 3.62 -1.93
N ASN A 192 -44.72 3.99 -1.45
CA ASN A 192 -45.93 3.99 -2.26
C ASN A 192 -46.53 5.40 -2.30
N ALA A 193 -46.09 6.18 -3.29
CA ALA A 193 -46.51 7.57 -3.50
C ALA A 193 -46.23 8.46 -2.27
N VAL A 194 -45.04 8.31 -1.69
CA VAL A 194 -44.60 9.11 -0.55
C VAL A 194 -44.25 10.52 -1.03
N GLU A 195 -44.84 11.54 -0.42
CA GLU A 195 -44.55 12.94 -0.72
C GLU A 195 -43.32 13.41 0.07
N VAL A 196 -42.35 13.98 -0.64
CA VAL A 196 -41.08 14.46 -0.10
C VAL A 196 -40.96 15.94 -0.44
N ALA A 197 -40.84 16.79 0.57
CA ALA A 197 -40.68 18.23 0.39
C ALA A 197 -39.28 18.56 -0.15
N ASP A 198 -39.13 19.72 -0.82
CA ASP A 198 -37.85 20.12 -1.44
C ASP A 198 -36.69 20.24 -0.42
N ASP A 199 -36.96 20.51 0.86
CA ASP A 199 -35.96 20.55 1.95
C ASP A 199 -35.43 19.17 2.37
N ARG A 200 -36.07 18.09 1.90
CA ARG A 200 -35.64 16.70 2.08
C ARG A 200 -34.88 16.15 0.87
N VAL A 201 -34.69 16.96 -0.17
CA VAL A 201 -33.91 16.60 -1.36
C VAL A 201 -32.49 17.13 -1.21
N LEU A 202 -31.50 16.24 -1.27
CA LEU A 202 -30.08 16.57 -1.11
C LEU A 202 -29.51 17.12 -2.43
N THR A 203 -29.95 18.32 -2.80
CA THR A 203 -29.68 18.93 -4.12
C THR A 203 -28.21 19.29 -4.39
N ASN A 204 -27.39 19.47 -3.35
CA ASN A 204 -25.96 19.75 -3.47
C ASN A 204 -25.09 18.47 -3.45
N LEU A 205 -25.69 17.31 -3.17
CA LEU A 205 -24.98 16.03 -3.14
C LEU A 205 -24.94 15.40 -4.53
N SER A 206 -23.79 15.49 -5.19
CA SER A 206 -23.58 14.80 -6.47
C SER A 206 -23.50 13.27 -6.29
N ARG A 207 -23.91 12.53 -7.31
CA ARG A 207 -23.77 11.06 -7.37
C ARG A 207 -22.33 10.61 -7.13
N THR A 208 -21.37 11.29 -7.74
CA THR A 208 -19.93 10.98 -7.60
C THR A 208 -19.48 11.15 -6.16
N ARG A 209 -19.82 12.26 -5.50
CA ARG A 209 -19.44 12.51 -4.10
C ARG A 209 -20.12 11.53 -3.15
N ALA A 210 -21.41 11.24 -3.36
CA ALA A 210 -22.14 10.25 -2.58
C ALA A 210 -21.51 8.85 -2.68
N ARG A 211 -21.22 8.37 -3.90
CA ARG A 211 -20.58 7.06 -4.10
C ARG A 211 -19.19 7.01 -3.49
N ALA A 212 -18.39 8.07 -3.62
CA ALA A 212 -17.05 8.14 -3.04
C ALA A 212 -17.08 8.08 -1.49
N LEU A 213 -18.00 8.81 -0.85
CA LEU A 213 -18.21 8.74 0.61
C LEU A 213 -18.60 7.34 1.06
N MET A 214 -19.63 6.76 0.45
CA MET A 214 -20.12 5.42 0.79
C MET A 214 -19.02 4.37 0.63
N SER A 215 -18.33 4.37 -0.52
CA SER A 215 -17.34 3.35 -0.83
C SER A 215 -16.08 3.49 0.02
N THR A 216 -15.65 4.71 0.35
CA THR A 216 -14.50 4.96 1.23
C THR A 216 -14.78 4.48 2.66
N LEU A 217 -15.94 4.83 3.21
CA LEU A 217 -16.33 4.47 4.58
C LEU A 217 -16.63 2.97 4.72
N LEU A 218 -17.25 2.34 3.72
CA LEU A 218 -17.38 0.88 3.67
C LEU A 218 -16.01 0.20 3.57
N SER A 219 -15.09 0.77 2.79
CA SER A 219 -13.74 0.23 2.65
C SER A 219 -12.98 0.27 3.97
N ALA A 220 -13.19 1.32 4.77
CA ALA A 220 -12.62 1.41 6.12
C ALA A 220 -13.09 0.27 7.02
N GLU A 221 -14.38 -0.08 7.01
CA GLU A 221 -14.88 -1.24 7.75
C GLU A 221 -14.24 -2.56 7.25
N CYS A 222 -14.09 -2.72 5.93
CA CYS A 222 -13.39 -3.86 5.33
C CYS A 222 -11.94 -3.99 5.85
N ILE A 223 -11.21 -2.88 6.01
CA ILE A 223 -9.86 -2.89 6.58
C ILE A 223 -9.87 -3.40 8.01
N GLY A 224 -10.86 -3.01 8.82
CA GLY A 224 -11.07 -3.56 10.15
C GLY A 224 -11.17 -5.08 10.16
N VAL A 225 -12.08 -5.61 9.32
CA VAL A 225 -12.30 -7.05 9.15
C VAL A 225 -11.04 -7.78 8.69
N ALA A 226 -10.33 -7.22 7.70
CA ALA A 226 -9.11 -7.82 7.16
C ALA A 226 -7.96 -7.86 8.18
N ARG A 227 -7.82 -6.79 8.98
CA ARG A 227 -6.87 -6.72 10.08
C ARG A 227 -7.18 -7.76 11.15
N TRP A 228 -8.43 -7.86 11.60
CA TRP A 228 -8.82 -8.88 12.58
C TRP A 228 -8.49 -10.29 12.08
N ALA A 229 -8.81 -10.60 10.82
CA ALA A 229 -8.57 -11.91 10.25
C ALA A 229 -7.07 -12.24 10.16
N THR A 230 -6.24 -11.25 9.78
CA THR A 230 -4.79 -11.37 9.72
C THR A 230 -4.16 -11.57 11.10
N ASP A 231 -4.54 -10.74 12.06
CA ASP A 231 -4.04 -10.83 13.44
C ASP A 231 -4.40 -12.19 14.03
N THR A 232 -5.68 -12.58 13.97
CA THR A 232 -6.21 -13.83 14.53
C THR A 232 -5.54 -15.05 13.90
N ALA A 233 -5.36 -15.08 12.57
CA ALA A 233 -4.65 -16.16 11.89
C ALA A 233 -3.18 -16.26 12.33
N SER A 234 -2.48 -15.12 12.41
CA SER A 234 -1.07 -15.08 12.77
C SER A 234 -0.82 -15.47 14.24
N GLU A 235 -1.67 -15.02 15.17
CA GLU A 235 -1.59 -15.39 16.59
C GLU A 235 -1.84 -16.88 16.79
N TYR A 236 -2.86 -17.44 16.15
CA TYR A 236 -3.09 -18.88 16.18
C TYR A 236 -1.90 -19.67 15.61
N ALA A 237 -1.30 -19.18 14.51
CA ALA A 237 -0.15 -19.82 13.89
C ALA A 237 1.11 -19.85 14.79
N LYS A 238 1.25 -18.92 15.74
CA LYS A 238 2.35 -18.91 16.72
C LYS A 238 2.23 -20.00 17.76
N ILE A 239 1.02 -20.37 18.14
CA ILE A 239 0.76 -21.25 19.30
C ILE A 239 0.29 -22.65 18.91
N ARG A 240 -0.32 -22.81 17.74
CA ARG A 240 -0.86 -24.10 17.30
C ARG A 240 0.26 -25.03 16.86
N GLU A 241 0.38 -26.19 17.48
CA GLU A 241 1.46 -27.15 17.14
C GLU A 241 1.03 -28.31 16.24
N GLN A 242 1.76 -28.58 15.16
CA GLN A 242 1.67 -29.83 14.40
C GLN A 242 3.07 -30.41 14.17
N PHE A 243 3.19 -31.74 14.20
CA PHE A 243 4.50 -32.41 14.10
C PHE A 243 5.55 -31.87 15.08
N GLY A 244 5.11 -31.54 16.31
CA GLY A 244 5.98 -31.07 17.40
C GLY A 244 6.51 -29.64 17.24
N ARG A 245 5.91 -28.82 16.39
CA ARG A 245 6.31 -27.42 16.20
C ARG A 245 5.12 -26.50 15.91
N PRO A 246 5.21 -25.20 16.22
CA PRO A 246 4.20 -24.22 15.80
C PRO A 246 3.97 -24.24 14.29
N ILE A 247 2.72 -24.17 13.86
CA ILE A 247 2.38 -24.23 12.43
C ILE A 247 2.95 -23.03 11.66
N GLY A 248 3.18 -21.90 12.34
CA GLY A 248 3.86 -20.72 11.79
C GLY A 248 5.31 -20.94 11.38
N GLN A 249 5.95 -22.08 11.74
CA GLN A 249 7.26 -22.48 11.22
C GLN A 249 7.17 -23.19 9.85
N PHE A 250 5.99 -23.63 9.42
CA PHE A 250 5.83 -24.22 8.10
C PHE A 250 5.62 -23.12 7.07
N GLN A 251 6.53 -23.03 6.09
CA GLN A 251 6.51 -21.98 5.07
C GLN A 251 5.13 -21.79 4.41
N ALA A 252 4.38 -22.86 4.15
CA ALA A 252 3.04 -22.75 3.56
C ALA A 252 2.06 -21.91 4.40
N ILE A 253 2.06 -22.08 5.73
CA ILE A 253 1.21 -21.28 6.65
C ILE A 253 1.82 -19.90 6.88
N LYS A 254 3.15 -19.84 7.02
CA LYS A 254 3.91 -18.60 7.20
C LYS A 254 3.66 -17.62 6.05
N HIS A 255 3.83 -18.09 4.81
CA HIS A 255 3.65 -17.29 3.60
C HIS A 255 2.18 -16.92 3.39
N LYS A 256 1.24 -17.79 3.77
CA LYS A 256 -0.19 -17.44 3.78
C LYS A 256 -0.45 -16.22 4.67
N CYS A 257 0.01 -16.24 5.92
CA CYS A 257 -0.13 -15.10 6.84
C CYS A 257 0.60 -13.84 6.32
N ALA A 258 1.79 -14.00 5.74
CA ALA A 258 2.53 -12.89 5.13
C ALA A 258 1.79 -12.23 3.95
N ASN A 259 1.10 -13.03 3.11
CA ASN A 259 0.27 -12.50 2.04
C ASN A 259 -0.96 -11.76 2.58
N MET A 260 -1.62 -12.29 3.63
CA MET A 260 -2.76 -11.63 4.27
C MET A 260 -2.42 -10.22 4.75
N ILE A 261 -1.28 -10.06 5.44
CA ILE A 261 -0.85 -8.73 5.89
C ILE A 261 -0.43 -7.83 4.71
N ALA A 262 0.26 -8.36 3.69
CA ALA A 262 0.63 -7.58 2.52
C ALA A 262 -0.61 -7.02 1.78
N GLU A 263 -1.64 -7.85 1.59
CA GLU A 263 -2.90 -7.45 0.97
C GLU A 263 -3.66 -6.43 1.84
N THR A 264 -3.72 -6.66 3.15
CA THR A 264 -4.34 -5.75 4.11
C THR A 264 -3.64 -4.38 4.11
N GLU A 265 -2.30 -4.33 4.09
CA GLU A 265 -1.55 -3.07 4.05
C GLU A 265 -1.80 -2.29 2.76
N ARG A 266 -1.80 -2.97 1.60
CA ARG A 266 -2.07 -2.34 0.31
C ARG A 266 -3.46 -1.71 0.28
N ALA A 267 -4.47 -2.44 0.71
CA ALA A 267 -5.83 -1.91 0.81
C ALA A 267 -5.91 -0.77 1.84
N THR A 268 -5.23 -0.88 2.99
CA THR A 268 -5.19 0.18 4.00
C THR A 268 -4.62 1.48 3.44
N GLY A 269 -3.56 1.41 2.63
CA GLY A 269 -2.99 2.58 1.96
C GLY A 269 -3.98 3.26 1.01
N ALA A 270 -4.76 2.48 0.26
CA ALA A 270 -5.79 3.00 -0.63
C ALA A 270 -6.96 3.66 0.12
N VAL A 271 -7.43 3.06 1.22
CA VAL A 271 -8.51 3.66 2.03
C VAL A 271 -8.06 4.95 2.72
N TRP A 272 -6.83 4.96 3.24
CA TRP A 272 -6.24 6.15 3.83
C TRP A 272 -6.18 7.32 2.84
N ASP A 273 -5.74 7.07 1.61
CA ASP A 273 -5.69 8.10 0.56
C ASP A 273 -7.09 8.54 0.12
N ALA A 274 -8.05 7.62 -0.03
CA ALA A 274 -9.43 7.96 -0.38
C ALA A 274 -10.10 8.85 0.67
N ALA A 275 -9.89 8.57 1.96
CA ALA A 275 -10.44 9.39 3.03
C ALA A 275 -9.84 10.80 3.04
N ARG A 276 -8.51 10.92 2.92
CA ARG A 276 -7.83 12.23 2.79
C ARG A 276 -8.31 13.01 1.57
N ALA A 277 -8.43 12.34 0.43
CA ALA A 277 -8.87 13.00 -0.81
C ALA A 277 -10.26 13.63 -0.68
N ILE A 278 -11.15 13.06 0.15
CA ILE A 278 -12.50 13.62 0.35
C ILE A 278 -12.48 14.88 1.24
N ASP A 279 -11.55 14.92 2.20
CA ASP A 279 -11.37 16.04 3.14
C ASP A 279 -10.61 17.23 2.51
N GLU A 280 -9.80 16.97 1.48
CA GLU A 280 -9.06 18.00 0.75
C GLU A 280 -9.99 18.94 -0.04
N ASP A 281 -9.76 20.25 0.10
CA ASP A 281 -10.41 21.28 -0.71
C ASP A 281 -9.90 21.26 -2.17
N GLY A 282 -10.81 21.41 -3.14
CA GLY A 282 -10.48 21.55 -4.57
C GLY A 282 -10.51 20.26 -5.39
N GLU A 283 -9.76 20.20 -6.49
CA GLU A 283 -9.69 19.05 -7.39
C GLU A 283 -8.74 17.96 -6.84
N SER A 284 -9.21 17.23 -5.83
CA SER A 284 -8.43 16.16 -5.18
C SER A 284 -8.46 14.82 -5.95
N ASN A 285 -9.25 14.70 -7.02
CA ASN A 285 -9.52 13.44 -7.72
C ASN A 285 -10.00 12.32 -6.76
N TYR A 286 -10.77 12.68 -5.72
CA TYR A 286 -11.33 11.74 -4.73
C TYR A 286 -12.11 10.59 -5.37
N GLU A 287 -12.71 10.79 -6.55
CA GLU A 287 -13.41 9.74 -7.28
C GLU A 287 -12.49 8.57 -7.62
N PHE A 288 -11.29 8.86 -8.13
CA PHE A 288 -10.29 7.86 -8.45
C PHE A 288 -9.84 7.12 -7.18
N ALA A 289 -9.50 7.87 -6.13
CA ALA A 289 -9.01 7.30 -4.88
C ALA A 289 -10.06 6.38 -4.22
N ALA A 290 -11.32 6.82 -4.18
CA ALA A 290 -12.43 6.04 -3.65
C ALA A 290 -12.73 4.77 -4.48
N ALA A 291 -12.57 4.84 -5.81
CA ALA A 291 -12.70 3.66 -6.68
C ALA A 291 -11.55 2.66 -6.50
N VAL A 292 -10.31 3.14 -6.28
CA VAL A 292 -9.16 2.30 -5.94
C VAL A 292 -9.38 1.61 -4.58
N ALA A 293 -9.82 2.34 -3.56
CA ALA A 293 -10.16 1.78 -2.24
C ALA A 293 -11.26 0.71 -2.35
N ALA A 294 -12.34 1.00 -3.07
CA ALA A 294 -13.46 0.09 -3.29
C ALA A 294 -13.11 -1.14 -4.15
N THR A 295 -12.05 -1.06 -4.97
CA THR A 295 -11.53 -2.20 -5.71
C THR A 295 -10.73 -3.15 -4.82
N LEU A 296 -9.96 -2.62 -3.86
CA LEU A 296 -8.98 -3.39 -3.09
C LEU A 296 -9.50 -3.86 -1.72
N ALA A 297 -10.23 -3.02 -0.99
CA ALA A 297 -10.64 -3.31 0.38
C ALA A 297 -11.62 -4.49 0.54
N PRO A 298 -12.71 -4.62 -0.25
CA PRO A 298 -13.60 -5.78 -0.12
C PRO A 298 -12.90 -7.10 -0.47
N VAL A 299 -11.98 -7.08 -1.44
CA VAL A 299 -11.17 -8.25 -1.82
C VAL A 299 -10.26 -8.66 -0.67
N ALA A 300 -9.56 -7.70 -0.05
CA ALA A 300 -8.72 -7.96 1.12
C ALA A 300 -9.52 -8.57 2.28
N ALA A 301 -10.70 -8.01 2.61
CA ALA A 301 -11.56 -8.56 3.66
C ALA A 301 -12.01 -9.99 3.36
N GLN A 302 -12.38 -10.29 2.11
CA GLN A 302 -12.80 -11.63 1.70
C GLN A 302 -11.64 -12.64 1.75
N HIS A 303 -10.50 -12.34 1.13
CA HIS A 303 -9.37 -13.27 1.08
C HIS A 303 -8.80 -13.54 2.48
N THR A 304 -8.61 -12.50 3.29
CA THR A 304 -8.06 -12.68 4.64
C THR A 304 -9.01 -13.44 5.56
N THR A 305 -10.33 -13.23 5.49
CA THR A 305 -11.28 -14.04 6.29
C THR A 305 -11.33 -15.50 5.84
N GLN A 306 -11.25 -15.76 4.53
CA GLN A 306 -11.12 -17.13 3.99
C GLN A 306 -9.84 -17.81 4.46
N ASP A 307 -8.70 -17.10 4.39
CA ASP A 307 -7.41 -17.64 4.80
C ASP A 307 -7.30 -17.80 6.32
N CYS A 308 -7.96 -16.94 7.10
CA CYS A 308 -8.06 -17.11 8.54
C CYS A 308 -8.77 -18.42 8.91
N ILE A 309 -9.85 -18.78 8.20
CA ILE A 309 -10.51 -20.09 8.33
C ILE A 309 -9.53 -21.21 8.00
N GLN A 310 -8.77 -21.10 6.90
CA GLN A 310 -7.79 -22.12 6.49
C GLN A 310 -6.68 -22.32 7.51
N VAL A 311 -6.15 -21.23 8.10
CA VAL A 311 -5.09 -21.30 9.13
C VAL A 311 -5.62 -21.97 10.40
N HIS A 312 -6.87 -21.71 10.78
CA HIS A 312 -7.52 -22.36 11.92
C HIS A 312 -7.90 -23.83 11.63
N GLY A 313 -8.12 -24.18 10.37
CA GLY A 313 -8.58 -25.50 9.96
C GLY A 313 -10.02 -25.76 10.43
N GLY A 314 -10.27 -26.96 10.97
CA GLY A 314 -11.63 -27.38 11.36
C GLY A 314 -12.33 -26.41 12.32
N ILE A 315 -11.62 -25.87 13.33
CA ILE A 315 -12.22 -24.92 14.29
C ILE A 315 -12.66 -23.62 13.62
N GLY A 316 -11.94 -23.17 12.58
CA GLY A 316 -12.28 -21.97 11.82
C GLY A 316 -13.60 -22.08 11.05
N PHE A 317 -14.10 -23.30 10.82
CA PHE A 317 -15.35 -23.56 10.12
C PHE A 317 -16.55 -23.78 11.07
N THR A 318 -16.33 -23.68 12.39
CA THR A 318 -17.37 -23.91 13.40
C THR A 318 -18.20 -22.66 13.67
N TRP A 319 -19.38 -22.83 14.29
CA TRP A 319 -20.23 -21.72 14.70
C TRP A 319 -19.67 -21.00 15.92
N GLU A 320 -18.96 -21.73 16.77
CA GLU A 320 -18.40 -21.28 18.06
C GLU A 320 -17.16 -20.39 17.91
N HIS A 321 -16.52 -20.39 16.75
CA HIS A 321 -15.34 -19.56 16.49
C HIS A 321 -15.72 -18.29 15.73
N ASP A 322 -15.14 -17.15 16.10
CA ASP A 322 -15.44 -15.83 15.54
C ASP A 322 -15.22 -15.73 14.02
N THR A 323 -14.40 -16.61 13.43
CA THR A 323 -14.14 -16.64 11.97
C THR A 323 -15.43 -16.67 11.13
N ASN A 324 -16.49 -17.31 11.64
CA ASN A 324 -17.77 -17.33 10.95
C ASN A 324 -18.44 -15.95 10.91
N VAL A 325 -18.35 -15.18 12.00
CA VAL A 325 -18.86 -13.79 12.09
C VAL A 325 -18.17 -12.92 11.05
N TYR A 326 -16.84 -12.92 11.03
CA TYR A 326 -16.07 -12.05 10.14
C TYR A 326 -16.20 -12.45 8.67
N TYR A 327 -16.26 -13.76 8.35
CA TYR A 327 -16.48 -14.18 6.97
C TYR A 327 -17.87 -13.79 6.46
N ARG A 328 -18.92 -13.92 7.29
CA ARG A 328 -20.26 -13.44 6.96
C ARG A 328 -20.29 -11.92 6.77
N ARG A 329 -19.64 -11.18 7.67
CA ARG A 329 -19.49 -9.72 7.56
C ARG A 329 -18.80 -9.34 6.25
N ALA A 330 -17.70 -10.02 5.87
CA ALA A 330 -17.00 -9.77 4.62
C ALA A 330 -17.88 -10.01 3.38
N ILE A 331 -18.76 -11.03 3.39
CA ILE A 331 -19.72 -11.28 2.31
C ILE A 331 -20.73 -10.12 2.20
N VAL A 332 -21.31 -9.69 3.32
CA VAL A 332 -22.28 -8.59 3.32
C VAL A 332 -21.63 -7.29 2.90
N LEU A 333 -20.44 -6.97 3.43
CA LEU A 333 -19.70 -5.77 3.03
C LEU A 333 -19.41 -5.75 1.54
N ALA A 334 -18.89 -6.83 0.96
CA ALA A 334 -18.64 -6.91 -0.47
C ALA A 334 -19.92 -6.69 -1.31
N ALA A 335 -21.08 -7.16 -0.84
CA ALA A 335 -22.35 -6.90 -1.50
C ALA A 335 -22.82 -5.44 -1.39
N CYS A 336 -22.48 -4.74 -0.30
CA CYS A 336 -22.81 -3.32 -0.10
C CYS A 336 -22.08 -2.37 -1.06
N PHE A 337 -21.07 -2.84 -1.79
CA PHE A 337 -20.41 -2.12 -2.88
C PHE A 337 -21.17 -2.22 -4.22
N GLY A 338 -22.23 -3.03 -4.31
CA GLY A 338 -22.90 -3.30 -5.58
C GLY A 338 -22.19 -4.40 -6.37
N ARG A 339 -22.07 -4.27 -7.69
CA ARG A 339 -21.44 -5.31 -8.52
C ARG A 339 -19.92 -5.17 -8.47
N ALA A 340 -19.22 -6.28 -8.24
CA ALA A 340 -17.76 -6.29 -8.11
C ALA A 340 -17.00 -5.72 -9.32
N ALA A 341 -17.61 -5.73 -10.51
CA ALA A 341 -16.99 -5.20 -11.73
C ALA A 341 -17.07 -3.67 -11.87
N ASP A 342 -17.94 -3.00 -11.11
CA ASP A 342 -18.23 -1.57 -11.32
C ASP A 342 -17.03 -0.68 -10.91
N TYR A 343 -16.33 -1.00 -9.83
CA TYR A 343 -15.21 -0.16 -9.35
C TYR A 343 -13.92 -0.30 -10.16
N PRO A 344 -13.45 -1.49 -10.56
CA PRO A 344 -12.31 -1.56 -11.47
C PRO A 344 -12.60 -0.85 -12.79
N GLN A 345 -13.84 -0.91 -13.29
CA GLN A 345 -14.22 -0.13 -14.47
C GLN A 345 -14.10 1.37 -14.20
N GLN A 346 -14.64 1.86 -13.08
CA GLN A 346 -14.52 3.26 -12.70
C GLN A 346 -13.06 3.70 -12.55
N VAL A 347 -12.17 2.84 -12.04
CA VAL A 347 -10.73 3.11 -11.97
C VAL A 347 -10.16 3.36 -13.36
N VAL A 348 -10.47 2.54 -14.37
CA VAL A 348 -10.03 2.76 -15.76
C VAL A 348 -10.63 4.03 -16.33
N ASP A 349 -11.95 4.20 -16.21
CA ASP A 349 -12.67 5.34 -16.79
C ASP A 349 -12.06 6.65 -16.30
N VAL A 350 -11.86 6.78 -14.99
CA VAL A 350 -11.29 7.99 -14.37
C VAL A 350 -9.81 8.15 -14.71
N ALA A 351 -8.99 7.09 -14.59
CA ALA A 351 -7.56 7.15 -14.88
C ALA A 351 -7.25 7.58 -16.33
N THR A 352 -8.06 7.14 -17.28
CA THR A 352 -7.86 7.39 -18.72
C THR A 352 -8.52 8.68 -19.21
N SER A 353 -9.47 9.26 -18.45
CA SER A 353 -10.19 10.48 -18.82
C SER A 353 -9.71 11.72 -18.06
N THR A 354 -9.97 11.78 -16.75
CA THR A 354 -9.64 12.93 -15.89
C THR A 354 -8.27 12.78 -15.22
N GLY A 355 -7.74 11.57 -15.17
CA GLY A 355 -6.41 11.25 -14.66
C GLY A 355 -6.42 10.62 -13.27
N MET A 356 -5.29 10.00 -12.92
CA MET A 356 -5.08 9.46 -11.58
C MET A 356 -4.92 10.59 -10.55
N ARG A 357 -5.19 10.28 -9.28
CA ARG A 357 -4.88 11.18 -8.17
C ARG A 357 -3.36 11.37 -8.03
N PRO A 358 -2.86 12.61 -7.91
CA PRO A 358 -1.46 12.86 -7.61
C PRO A 358 -1.15 12.45 -6.16
N ILE A 359 0.00 11.81 -5.95
CA ILE A 359 0.43 11.39 -4.61
C ILE A 359 1.20 12.54 -3.96
N ASN A 360 0.48 13.30 -3.13
CA ASN A 360 0.96 14.48 -2.43
C ASN A 360 0.86 14.31 -0.91
N ILE A 361 1.80 14.93 -0.19
CA ILE A 361 1.73 15.09 1.27
C ILE A 361 1.11 16.44 1.56
N ASP A 362 0.18 16.50 2.50
CA ASP A 362 -0.28 17.76 3.09
C ASP A 362 0.84 18.35 3.92
N LEU A 363 1.28 19.54 3.53
CA LEU A 363 2.39 20.21 4.18
C LEU A 363 1.83 21.28 5.11
N ASP A 364 2.29 21.31 6.36
CA ASP A 364 2.08 22.45 7.23
C ASP A 364 2.77 23.71 6.64
N PRO A 365 2.44 24.92 7.13
CA PRO A 365 2.98 26.16 6.55
C PRO A 365 4.52 26.25 6.54
N ASP A 366 5.21 25.67 7.53
CA ASP A 366 6.67 25.66 7.56
C ASP A 366 7.21 24.71 6.49
N THR A 367 6.53 23.59 6.27
CA THR A 367 6.90 22.62 5.24
C THR A 367 6.58 23.10 3.81
N GLU A 368 5.52 23.89 3.60
CA GLU A 368 5.30 24.58 2.31
C GLU A 368 6.39 25.60 2.01
N LYS A 369 6.84 26.35 3.03
CA LYS A 369 7.97 27.27 2.86
C LYS A 369 9.24 26.51 2.45
N LEU A 370 9.51 25.35 3.06
CA LEU A 370 10.61 24.47 2.67
C LEU A 370 10.48 24.00 1.21
N ARG A 371 9.26 23.66 0.77
CA ARG A 371 8.99 23.30 -0.64
C ARG A 371 9.30 24.46 -1.58
N ASP A 372 8.91 25.69 -1.26
CA ASP A 372 9.23 26.85 -2.07
C ASP A 372 10.74 27.13 -2.14
N GLU A 373 11.47 26.97 -1.03
CA GLU A 373 12.93 27.07 -0.98
C GLU A 373 13.59 26.01 -1.89
N ILE A 374 13.18 24.74 -1.77
CA ILE A 374 13.68 23.64 -2.60
C ILE A 374 13.35 23.89 -4.08
N ARG A 375 12.14 24.35 -4.39
CA ARG A 375 11.73 24.69 -5.76
C ARG A 375 12.63 25.76 -6.37
N ALA A 376 12.95 26.80 -5.60
CA ALA A 376 13.85 27.85 -6.03
C ALA A 376 15.28 27.32 -6.26
N GLU A 377 15.80 26.47 -5.38
CA GLU A 377 17.09 25.81 -5.55
C GLU A 377 17.11 24.90 -6.81
N VAL A 378 16.06 24.10 -7.03
CA VAL A 378 15.92 23.25 -8.23
C VAL A 378 15.85 24.09 -9.51
N ALA A 379 15.13 25.22 -9.48
CA ALA A 379 15.08 26.15 -10.61
C ALA A 379 16.46 26.77 -10.91
N ALA A 380 17.22 27.11 -9.87
CA ALA A 380 18.59 27.60 -10.02
C ALA A 380 19.52 26.51 -10.62
N LEU A 381 19.42 25.27 -10.14
CA LEU A 381 20.15 24.13 -10.71
C LEU A 381 19.80 23.92 -12.19
N LYS A 382 18.52 24.06 -12.55
CA LYS A 382 18.05 23.91 -13.94
C LYS A 382 18.69 24.92 -14.89
N ALA A 383 18.96 26.13 -14.41
CA ALA A 383 19.54 27.23 -15.20
C ALA A 383 21.03 27.05 -15.51
N LEU A 384 21.73 26.17 -14.79
CA LEU A 384 23.14 25.87 -15.03
C LEU A 384 23.37 25.10 -16.34
N PRO A 385 24.53 25.29 -17.01
CA PRO A 385 24.99 24.41 -18.09
C PRO A 385 25.04 22.95 -17.63
N SER A 386 24.82 22.00 -18.57
CA SER A 386 24.60 20.60 -18.19
C SER A 386 25.73 19.97 -17.39
N GLU A 387 26.99 20.27 -17.70
CA GLU A 387 28.16 19.74 -16.97
C GLU A 387 28.28 20.35 -15.57
N GLU A 388 28.17 21.68 -15.46
CA GLU A 388 28.20 22.39 -14.17
C GLU A 388 27.04 21.98 -13.25
N ARG A 389 25.86 21.72 -13.84
CA ARG A 389 24.68 21.26 -13.12
C ARG A 389 24.89 19.91 -12.44
N VAL A 390 25.54 18.95 -13.10
CA VAL A 390 25.81 17.63 -12.51
C VAL A 390 26.68 17.76 -11.28
N THR A 391 27.76 18.55 -11.37
CA THR A 391 28.65 18.83 -10.24
C THR A 391 27.91 19.55 -9.11
N ALA A 392 27.10 20.57 -9.41
CA ALA A 392 26.33 21.29 -8.40
C ALA A 392 25.29 20.41 -7.70
N ILE A 393 24.61 19.50 -8.42
CA ILE A 393 23.68 18.52 -7.84
C ILE A 393 24.44 17.55 -6.92
N ALA A 394 25.60 17.07 -7.34
CA ALA A 394 26.42 16.13 -6.57
C ALA A 394 26.99 16.77 -5.29
N GLU A 395 27.66 17.92 -5.41
CA GLU A 395 28.28 18.63 -4.30
C GLU A 395 27.26 19.25 -3.34
N GLY A 396 26.06 19.59 -3.84
CA GLY A 396 24.94 20.07 -3.02
C GLY A 396 24.17 18.97 -2.27
N GLY A 397 24.60 17.71 -2.36
CA GLY A 397 24.00 16.58 -1.64
C GLY A 397 22.65 16.10 -2.19
N TRP A 398 22.25 16.53 -3.39
CA TRP A 398 20.91 16.28 -3.95
C TRP A 398 20.72 14.87 -4.52
N VAL A 399 21.83 14.15 -4.77
CA VAL A 399 21.82 12.80 -5.35
C VAL A 399 21.29 11.79 -4.33
N SER A 400 21.69 11.92 -3.07
CA SER A 400 21.21 11.11 -1.95
C SER A 400 20.91 12.00 -0.73
N PRO A 401 19.79 12.74 -0.76
CA PRO A 401 19.52 13.79 0.22
C PRO A 401 19.50 13.29 1.67
N HIS A 402 19.09 12.05 1.90
CA HIS A 402 18.99 11.42 3.22
C HIS A 402 20.35 11.17 3.89
N LEU A 403 21.45 11.15 3.13
CA LEU A 403 22.77 10.95 3.70
C LEU A 403 23.20 12.17 4.53
N PRO A 404 24.01 11.98 5.59
CA PRO A 404 24.52 13.09 6.39
C PRO A 404 25.39 14.04 5.56
N THR A 405 25.50 15.29 6.00
CA THR A 405 26.48 16.23 5.45
C THR A 405 27.91 15.73 5.73
N PRO A 406 28.89 15.97 4.84
CA PRO A 406 28.79 16.73 3.59
C PRO A 406 28.32 15.92 2.36
N TRP A 407 27.94 14.65 2.52
CA TRP A 407 27.67 13.73 1.40
C TRP A 407 26.22 13.75 0.90
N GLY A 408 25.30 14.14 1.78
CA GLY A 408 23.92 14.46 1.45
C GLY A 408 23.51 15.76 2.13
N ARG A 409 22.20 15.90 2.38
CA ARG A 409 21.61 17.09 3.00
C ARG A 409 21.14 16.84 4.43
N ALA A 410 21.33 15.62 4.95
CA ALA A 410 20.65 15.13 6.16
C ALA A 410 19.12 15.31 6.09
N ALA A 411 18.58 15.19 4.86
CA ALA A 411 17.20 15.52 4.58
C ALA A 411 16.25 14.61 5.35
N GLN A 412 15.33 15.21 6.08
CA GLN A 412 14.30 14.45 6.78
C GLN A 412 13.33 13.80 5.78
N PRO A 413 12.65 12.69 6.12
CA PRO A 413 11.85 11.97 5.13
C PRO A 413 10.79 12.80 4.36
N ILE A 414 10.15 13.80 4.97
CA ILE A 414 9.26 14.72 4.23
C ILE A 414 10.05 15.58 3.23
N GLU A 415 11.18 16.14 3.65
CA GLU A 415 12.08 16.90 2.77
C GLU A 415 12.53 16.04 1.59
N GLN A 416 12.84 14.76 1.79
CA GLN A 416 13.21 13.85 0.69
C GLN A 416 12.09 13.68 -0.35
N ILE A 417 10.84 13.61 0.08
CA ILE A 417 9.69 13.52 -0.82
C ILE A 417 9.52 14.84 -1.59
N ILE A 418 9.64 15.98 -0.90
CA ILE A 418 9.57 17.30 -1.53
C ILE A 418 10.70 17.47 -2.57
N ILE A 419 11.93 17.10 -2.22
CA ILE A 419 13.07 17.10 -3.16
C ILE A 419 12.75 16.24 -4.38
N ALA A 420 12.25 15.02 -4.18
CA ALA A 420 11.89 14.14 -5.30
C ALA A 420 10.81 14.75 -6.20
N GLN A 421 9.76 15.34 -5.60
CA GLN A 421 8.66 16.00 -6.32
C GLN A 421 9.15 17.22 -7.10
N GLU A 422 9.91 18.13 -6.48
CA GLU A 422 10.37 19.36 -7.12
C GLU A 422 11.39 19.09 -8.23
N PHE A 423 12.27 18.09 -8.10
CA PHE A 423 13.12 17.65 -9.21
C PHE A 423 12.30 17.11 -10.39
N SER A 424 11.24 16.35 -10.11
CA SER A 424 10.32 15.83 -11.14
C SER A 424 9.58 16.96 -11.85
N THR A 425 8.89 17.82 -11.09
CA THR A 425 8.15 19.00 -11.58
C THR A 425 9.06 19.96 -12.35
N GLY A 426 10.25 20.22 -11.80
CA GLY A 426 11.28 21.05 -12.43
C GLY A 426 11.88 20.43 -13.70
N ARG A 427 11.65 19.13 -13.94
CA ARG A 427 12.25 18.32 -15.01
C ARG A 427 13.78 18.36 -14.97
N VAL A 428 14.34 18.31 -13.76
CA VAL A 428 15.77 18.28 -13.51
C VAL A 428 16.18 16.83 -13.24
N LYS A 429 17.05 16.27 -14.09
CA LYS A 429 17.55 14.91 -13.90
C LYS A 429 18.69 14.91 -12.89
N ARG A 430 18.59 14.06 -11.86
CA ARG A 430 19.69 13.74 -10.96
C ARG A 430 20.61 12.70 -11.61
N PRO A 431 21.92 12.72 -11.31
CA PRO A 431 22.84 11.63 -11.63
C PRO A 431 22.27 10.28 -11.20
N GLN A 432 22.33 9.29 -12.10
CA GLN A 432 21.92 7.93 -11.77
C GLN A 432 23.11 7.18 -11.17
N MET A 433 22.92 6.64 -9.97
CA MET A 433 23.97 5.87 -9.27
C MET A 433 23.93 4.37 -9.57
N GLY A 434 22.85 3.86 -10.17
CA GLY A 434 22.68 2.42 -10.38
C GLY A 434 22.90 1.61 -9.09
N ILE A 435 23.70 0.56 -9.16
CA ILE A 435 24.06 -0.30 -8.01
C ILE A 435 24.77 0.49 -6.89
N ALA A 436 25.43 1.60 -7.21
CA ALA A 436 26.09 2.41 -6.19
C ALA A 436 25.11 2.99 -5.17
N ALA A 437 23.83 3.20 -5.53
CA ALA A 437 22.80 3.63 -4.59
C ALA A 437 22.66 2.70 -3.37
N TRP A 438 23.03 1.42 -3.51
CA TRP A 438 22.95 0.43 -2.44
C TRP A 438 24.23 0.39 -1.60
N ILE A 439 25.38 0.63 -2.24
CA ILE A 439 26.72 0.49 -1.66
C ILE A 439 27.12 1.76 -0.89
N ILE A 440 26.83 2.93 -1.46
CA ILE A 440 27.30 4.24 -0.96
C ILE A 440 26.89 4.51 0.50
N PRO A 441 25.66 4.21 0.95
CA PRO A 441 25.30 4.34 2.36
C PRO A 441 26.20 3.51 3.31
N SER A 442 26.77 2.40 2.83
CA SER A 442 27.73 1.58 3.59
C SER A 442 29.13 2.20 3.61
N ILE A 443 29.56 2.85 2.52
CA ILE A 443 30.83 3.60 2.51
C ILE A 443 30.73 4.81 3.45
N VAL A 444 29.59 5.51 3.48
CA VAL A 444 29.38 6.63 4.41
C VAL A 444 29.38 6.15 5.87
N ALA A 445 28.75 5.02 6.17
CA ALA A 445 28.62 4.53 7.54
C ALA A 445 29.88 3.84 8.10
N TYR A 446 30.64 3.14 7.25
CA TYR A 446 31.74 2.26 7.69
C TYR A 446 33.08 2.60 7.04
N GLY A 447 33.11 3.52 6.07
CA GLY A 447 34.31 3.90 5.36
C GLY A 447 35.15 4.91 6.14
N THR A 448 36.47 4.79 6.00
CA THR A 448 37.42 5.81 6.49
C THR A 448 37.29 7.11 5.70
N ASP A 449 37.75 8.23 6.26
CA ASP A 449 37.75 9.52 5.56
C ASP A 449 38.43 9.43 4.19
N THR A 450 39.54 8.70 4.09
CA THR A 450 40.25 8.47 2.82
C THR A 450 39.40 7.71 1.81
N GLN A 451 38.69 6.67 2.23
CA GLN A 451 37.75 5.94 1.36
C GLN A 451 36.60 6.83 0.91
N GLN A 452 35.99 7.57 1.85
CA GLN A 452 34.88 8.47 1.55
C GLN A 452 35.28 9.53 0.51
N GLN A 453 36.41 10.21 0.73
CA GLN A 453 36.92 11.24 -0.19
C GLN A 453 37.30 10.67 -1.57
N ARG A 454 37.80 9.43 -1.62
CA ARG A 454 38.17 8.76 -2.88
C ARG A 454 36.94 8.34 -3.70
N PHE A 455 35.92 7.80 -3.05
CA PHE A 455 34.84 7.08 -3.73
C PHE A 455 33.56 7.90 -3.89
N LEU A 456 33.22 8.76 -2.94
CA LEU A 456 31.91 9.42 -2.93
C LEU A 456 31.76 10.52 -3.99
N PRO A 457 32.69 11.51 -4.13
CA PRO A 457 32.53 12.58 -5.12
C PRO A 457 32.34 12.11 -6.57
N PRO A 458 33.21 11.24 -7.14
CA PRO A 458 33.04 10.79 -8.52
C PRO A 458 31.79 9.90 -8.69
N THR A 459 31.39 9.16 -7.66
CA THR A 459 30.16 8.35 -7.71
C THR A 459 28.91 9.24 -7.76
N PHE A 460 28.83 10.30 -6.94
CA PHE A 460 27.70 11.22 -6.96
C PHE A 460 27.60 12.01 -8.27
N ARG A 461 28.71 12.26 -8.96
CA ARG A 461 28.70 12.85 -10.32
C ARG A 461 28.35 11.85 -11.43
N GLY A 462 28.23 10.56 -11.11
CA GLY A 462 27.98 9.50 -12.09
C GLY A 462 29.20 9.12 -12.94
N GLU A 463 30.41 9.50 -12.51
CA GLU A 463 31.69 9.23 -13.19
C GLU A 463 32.27 7.85 -12.83
N MET A 464 31.75 7.25 -11.75
CA MET A 464 32.22 5.97 -11.22
C MET A 464 31.06 4.98 -11.11
N ILE A 465 31.18 3.87 -11.85
CA ILE A 465 30.19 2.80 -11.90
C ILE A 465 30.64 1.67 -10.97
N TRP A 466 29.66 1.15 -10.22
CA TRP A 466 29.84 0.10 -9.24
C TRP A 466 29.09 -1.17 -9.62
N CYS A 467 29.62 -2.31 -9.19
CA CYS A 467 28.89 -3.57 -9.16
C CYS A 467 28.90 -4.21 -7.76
N GLN A 468 27.96 -5.14 -7.53
CA GLN A 468 27.85 -5.89 -6.28
C GLN A 468 28.35 -7.32 -6.48
N LEU A 469 29.40 -7.70 -5.76
CA LEU A 469 30.10 -8.98 -5.85
C LEU A 469 29.77 -9.86 -4.64
N PHE A 470 28.47 -10.09 -4.41
CA PHE A 470 27.99 -10.84 -3.24
C PHE A 470 27.77 -12.31 -3.59
N SER A 471 26.81 -12.57 -4.48
CA SER A 471 26.34 -13.91 -4.86
C SER A 471 27.42 -14.77 -5.51
N GLU A 472 27.39 -16.06 -5.19
CA GLU A 472 28.25 -17.12 -5.71
C GLU A 472 27.39 -18.27 -6.27
N PRO A 473 27.93 -19.14 -7.14
CA PRO A 473 27.20 -20.31 -7.63
C PRO A 473 26.60 -21.19 -6.52
N GLY A 474 27.28 -21.28 -5.37
CA GLY A 474 26.82 -22.02 -4.19
C GLY A 474 26.17 -21.18 -3.08
N ALA A 475 26.10 -19.86 -3.23
CA ALA A 475 25.59 -18.96 -2.19
C ALA A 475 24.83 -17.76 -2.80
N GLY A 476 23.50 -17.84 -2.79
CA GLY A 476 22.58 -16.76 -3.20
C GLY A 476 21.70 -16.34 -2.03
N SER A 477 20.52 -16.97 -1.88
CA SER A 477 19.62 -16.71 -0.74
C SER A 477 20.27 -17.01 0.62
N ASP A 478 21.09 -18.06 0.72
CA ASP A 478 21.97 -18.31 1.87
C ASP A 478 23.34 -17.64 1.66
N LEU A 479 23.33 -16.30 1.51
CA LEU A 479 24.52 -15.50 1.20
C LEU A 479 25.64 -15.71 2.22
N ALA A 480 25.29 -15.98 3.48
CA ALA A 480 26.25 -16.23 4.56
C ALA A 480 27.12 -17.47 4.33
N SER A 481 26.74 -18.38 3.43
CA SER A 481 27.50 -19.56 3.06
C SER A 481 28.53 -19.33 1.95
N LEU A 482 28.79 -18.07 1.57
CA LEU A 482 29.80 -17.70 0.57
C LEU A 482 31.19 -18.28 0.88
N THR A 483 31.94 -18.57 -0.16
CA THR A 483 33.19 -19.35 -0.17
C THR A 483 34.38 -18.65 -0.82
N THR A 484 34.18 -17.54 -1.55
CA THR A 484 35.28 -16.68 -2.01
C THR A 484 36.21 -16.38 -0.84
N LYS A 485 37.50 -16.71 -0.97
CA LYS A 485 38.45 -16.69 0.12
C LYS A 485 39.34 -15.46 0.02
N ALA A 486 39.54 -14.77 1.14
CA ALA A 486 40.55 -13.72 1.28
C ALA A 486 41.61 -14.18 2.30
N THR A 487 42.85 -14.31 1.86
CA THR A 487 43.99 -14.72 2.70
C THR A 487 44.85 -13.51 3.02
N LYS A 488 45.11 -13.26 4.30
CA LYS A 488 45.97 -12.16 4.73
C LYS A 488 47.40 -12.34 4.20
N VAL A 489 47.96 -11.28 3.64
CA VAL A 489 49.37 -11.17 3.22
C VAL A 489 49.96 -9.86 3.74
N ASP A 490 51.23 -9.60 3.47
CA ASP A 490 51.84 -8.32 3.82
C ASP A 490 51.17 -7.16 3.07
N GLY A 491 50.79 -6.11 3.80
CA GLY A 491 50.10 -4.92 3.28
C GLY A 491 48.66 -5.11 2.77
N GLY A 492 48.10 -6.33 2.81
CA GLY A 492 46.76 -6.57 2.25
C GLY A 492 46.30 -8.03 2.26
N TRP A 493 45.58 -8.39 1.20
CA TRP A 493 44.87 -9.67 1.06
C TRP A 493 45.04 -10.24 -0.33
N ARG A 494 45.16 -11.55 -0.45
CA ARG A 494 45.03 -12.29 -1.71
C ARG A 494 43.67 -12.95 -1.77
N ILE A 495 42.89 -12.61 -2.78
CA ILE A 495 41.50 -13.04 -2.91
C ILE A 495 41.36 -13.98 -4.10
N THR A 496 40.75 -15.14 -3.85
CA THR A 496 40.42 -16.13 -4.89
C THR A 496 38.97 -16.58 -4.73
N GLY A 497 38.22 -16.58 -5.83
CA GLY A 497 36.87 -17.11 -5.86
C GLY A 497 36.11 -16.77 -7.13
N GLN A 498 34.80 -17.05 -7.11
CA GLN A 498 33.92 -16.82 -8.24
C GLN A 498 32.63 -16.18 -7.76
N LYS A 499 32.30 -15.02 -8.36
CA LYS A 499 31.02 -14.34 -8.18
C LYS A 499 30.16 -14.51 -9.42
N ILE A 500 28.85 -14.48 -9.24
CA ILE A 500 27.88 -14.68 -10.32
C ILE A 500 26.64 -13.80 -10.11
N TRP A 501 25.93 -13.53 -11.20
CA TRP A 501 24.77 -12.60 -11.26
C TRP A 501 25.16 -11.14 -10.99
N THR A 502 26.41 -10.77 -11.24
CA THR A 502 26.91 -9.41 -11.00
C THR A 502 26.47 -8.47 -12.11
N THR A 503 25.43 -7.67 -11.83
CA THR A 503 24.91 -6.65 -12.74
C THR A 503 25.98 -5.64 -13.13
N GLY A 504 26.16 -5.42 -14.44
CA GLY A 504 27.01 -4.35 -14.99
C GLY A 504 28.50 -4.45 -14.68
N ALA A 505 29.01 -5.61 -14.26
CA ALA A 505 30.43 -5.79 -13.91
C ALA A 505 31.38 -5.33 -15.03
N GLN A 506 31.04 -5.63 -16.29
CA GLN A 506 31.85 -5.27 -17.47
C GLN A 506 31.96 -3.77 -17.72
N TYR A 507 31.12 -2.96 -17.07
CA TYR A 507 31.13 -1.50 -17.13
C TYR A 507 31.61 -0.84 -15.83
N SER A 508 31.83 -1.63 -14.79
CA SER A 508 32.10 -1.13 -13.44
C SER A 508 33.59 -0.91 -13.23
N GLN A 509 33.95 0.21 -12.59
CA GLN A 509 35.32 0.47 -12.16
C GLN A 509 35.59 -0.19 -10.80
N TRP A 510 34.57 -0.28 -9.94
CA TRP A 510 34.69 -0.80 -8.58
C TRP A 510 33.63 -1.85 -8.26
N GLY A 511 33.99 -2.80 -7.40
CA GLY A 511 33.14 -3.87 -6.93
C GLY A 511 33.05 -3.92 -5.41
N ALA A 512 31.84 -3.97 -4.88
CA ALA A 512 31.59 -4.27 -3.46
C ALA A 512 31.63 -5.78 -3.23
N LEU A 513 32.75 -6.29 -2.70
CA LEU A 513 33.06 -7.71 -2.60
C LEU A 513 32.92 -8.25 -1.17
N LEU A 514 32.20 -9.36 -1.02
CA LEU A 514 32.24 -10.14 0.22
C LEU A 514 33.13 -11.37 0.03
N ALA A 515 34.05 -11.58 0.98
CA ALA A 515 34.91 -12.74 1.01
C ALA A 515 35.09 -13.29 2.43
N ARG A 516 35.27 -14.60 2.52
CA ARG A 516 35.59 -15.38 3.72
C ARG A 516 37.02 -15.09 4.13
N THR A 517 37.20 -14.44 5.27
CA THR A 517 38.50 -14.19 5.90
C THR A 517 38.78 -15.17 7.05
N ASN A 518 37.73 -15.69 7.70
CA ASN A 518 37.85 -16.67 8.77
C ASN A 518 36.86 -17.85 8.56
N PRO A 519 37.33 -19.00 8.05
CA PRO A 519 36.47 -20.17 7.81
C PRO A 519 36.09 -20.93 9.08
N SER A 520 36.73 -20.67 10.22
CA SER A 520 36.45 -21.34 11.49
C SER A 520 35.44 -20.58 12.35
N ALA A 521 35.15 -19.32 12.02
CA ALA A 521 34.12 -18.54 12.68
C ALA A 521 32.70 -19.02 12.30
N PRO A 522 31.68 -18.73 13.12
CA PRO A 522 30.28 -18.92 12.72
C PRO A 522 30.00 -18.24 11.36
N LYS A 523 29.03 -18.77 10.58
CA LYS A 523 28.79 -18.34 9.18
C LYS A 523 28.81 -16.82 8.94
N HIS A 524 28.23 -16.03 9.85
CA HIS A 524 28.19 -14.57 9.75
C HIS A 524 29.46 -13.85 10.25
N GLY A 525 30.25 -14.47 11.12
CA GLY A 525 31.36 -13.84 11.86
C GLY A 525 32.75 -14.04 11.27
N GLY A 526 32.85 -14.36 9.97
CA GLY A 526 34.13 -14.58 9.28
C GLY A 526 34.15 -14.05 7.85
N ILE A 527 33.29 -13.06 7.58
CA ILE A 527 33.14 -12.41 6.27
C ILE A 527 33.71 -11.00 6.39
N THR A 528 34.48 -10.56 5.39
CA THR A 528 34.97 -9.18 5.28
C THR A 528 34.45 -8.54 3.99
N TYR A 529 34.21 -7.24 4.04
CA TYR A 529 33.77 -6.42 2.92
C TYR A 529 34.98 -5.71 2.30
N PHE A 530 35.19 -5.87 1.00
CA PHE A 530 36.30 -5.29 0.25
C PHE A 530 35.77 -4.38 -0.87
N LEU A 531 36.50 -3.31 -1.15
CA LEU A 531 36.32 -2.46 -2.32
C LEU A 531 37.32 -2.92 -3.38
N LEU A 532 36.87 -3.69 -4.36
CA LEU A 532 37.71 -4.30 -5.38
C LEU A 532 37.82 -3.39 -6.62
N ASP A 533 39.03 -3.11 -7.06
CA ASP A 533 39.28 -2.51 -8.39
C ASP A 533 39.05 -3.57 -9.47
N MET A 534 38.04 -3.35 -10.32
CA MET A 534 37.63 -4.30 -11.35
C MET A 534 38.63 -4.43 -12.50
N ALA A 535 39.61 -3.53 -12.59
CA ALA A 535 40.71 -3.59 -13.54
C ALA A 535 41.96 -4.33 -12.99
N SER A 536 41.90 -4.82 -11.75
CA SER A 536 43.02 -5.55 -11.14
C SER A 536 43.40 -6.78 -11.96
N GLU A 537 44.72 -7.02 -12.07
CA GLU A 537 45.23 -8.27 -12.65
C GLU A 537 44.67 -9.48 -11.86
N GLY A 538 44.12 -10.46 -12.58
CA GLY A 538 43.43 -11.62 -11.99
C GLY A 538 41.91 -11.50 -11.91
N VAL A 539 41.32 -10.35 -12.25
CA VAL A 539 39.86 -10.20 -12.43
C VAL A 539 39.48 -10.52 -13.88
N GLU A 540 38.72 -11.60 -14.09
CA GLU A 540 38.16 -11.97 -15.40
C GLU A 540 36.62 -11.87 -15.36
N ILE A 541 36.04 -11.06 -16.26
CA ILE A 541 34.60 -10.84 -16.35
C ILE A 541 34.05 -11.60 -17.56
N LYS A 542 33.06 -12.47 -17.33
CA LYS A 542 32.33 -13.19 -18.38
C LYS A 542 30.85 -12.78 -18.37
N PRO A 543 30.40 -12.00 -19.38
CA PRO A 543 28.99 -11.69 -19.53
C PRO A 543 28.14 -12.96 -19.66
N LEU A 544 26.98 -12.97 -19.02
CA LEU A 544 25.99 -14.03 -19.11
C LEU A 544 24.80 -13.50 -19.90
N ARG A 545 24.38 -14.24 -20.92
CA ARG A 545 23.25 -13.86 -21.74
C ARG A 545 21.94 -14.28 -21.07
N GLU A 546 21.08 -13.34 -20.74
CA GLU A 546 19.81 -13.59 -20.05
C GLU A 546 18.61 -13.82 -21.00
N LEU A 547 17.44 -14.00 -20.40
CA LEU A 547 16.16 -14.30 -21.06
C LEU A 547 15.78 -13.29 -22.15
N THR A 548 16.10 -12.00 -21.98
CA THR A 548 15.87 -10.94 -22.98
C THR A 548 16.83 -11.02 -24.17
N GLY A 549 17.88 -11.84 -24.07
CA GLY A 549 18.96 -11.93 -25.04
C GLY A 549 20.07 -10.89 -24.86
N ASN A 550 19.91 -9.96 -23.91
CA ASN A 550 20.94 -9.03 -23.47
C ASN A 550 21.97 -9.74 -22.56
N ALA A 551 22.96 -9.00 -22.05
CA ALA A 551 23.98 -9.51 -21.12
C ALA A 551 24.19 -8.56 -19.93
N MET A 552 23.12 -8.35 -19.16
CA MET A 552 23.11 -7.39 -18.05
C MET A 552 23.90 -7.84 -16.82
N PHE A 553 24.09 -9.15 -16.63
CA PHE A 553 24.83 -9.71 -15.50
C PHE A 553 25.99 -10.61 -15.92
N ASN A 554 26.94 -10.81 -15.02
CA ASN A 554 28.23 -11.41 -15.33
C ASN A 554 28.60 -12.48 -14.29
N THR A 555 29.45 -13.41 -14.72
CA THR A 555 30.33 -14.14 -13.82
C THR A 555 31.64 -13.36 -13.68
N VAL A 556 32.13 -13.20 -12.47
CA VAL A 556 33.43 -12.56 -12.19
C VAL A 556 34.32 -13.58 -11.51
N PHE A 557 35.39 -13.97 -12.19
CA PHE A 557 36.45 -14.80 -11.63
C PHE A 557 37.50 -13.90 -11.01
N ILE A 558 37.90 -14.23 -9.79
CA ILE A 558 38.91 -13.51 -9.03
C ILE A 558 40.00 -14.54 -8.74
N ASP A 559 41.16 -14.39 -9.38
CA ASP A 559 42.28 -15.33 -9.25
C ASP A 559 43.51 -14.64 -8.64
N ASP A 560 43.76 -14.94 -7.36
CA ASP A 560 44.89 -14.45 -6.56
C ASP A 560 45.06 -12.92 -6.58
N VAL A 561 43.96 -12.18 -6.61
CA VAL A 561 43.96 -10.72 -6.73
C VAL A 561 44.43 -10.10 -5.41
N PHE A 562 45.40 -9.19 -5.49
CA PHE A 562 45.86 -8.43 -4.33
C PHE A 562 44.92 -7.25 -4.04
N VAL A 563 44.43 -7.16 -2.81
CA VAL A 563 43.66 -6.02 -2.30
C VAL A 563 44.34 -5.45 -1.07
N PRO A 564 44.83 -4.20 -1.08
CA PRO A 564 45.48 -3.58 0.07
C PRO A 564 44.53 -3.38 1.26
N ASP A 565 45.10 -3.28 2.46
CA ASP A 565 44.33 -3.13 3.71
C ASP A 565 43.41 -1.90 3.72
N GLU A 566 43.81 -0.81 3.06
CA GLU A 566 43.01 0.41 2.92
C GLU A 566 41.73 0.24 2.11
N LEU A 567 41.54 -0.89 1.43
CA LEU A 567 40.33 -1.22 0.67
C LEU A 567 39.41 -2.23 1.39
N VAL A 568 39.70 -2.54 2.66
CA VAL A 568 38.73 -3.18 3.56
C VAL A 568 37.73 -2.12 4.02
N LEU A 569 36.44 -2.36 3.81
CA LEU A 569 35.36 -1.49 4.29
C LEU A 569 34.85 -1.98 5.65
N GLY A 570 34.95 -1.15 6.68
CA GLY A 570 34.68 -1.54 8.07
C GLY A 570 35.79 -2.42 8.67
N GLU A 571 35.42 -3.26 9.63
CA GLU A 571 36.37 -4.15 10.32
C GLU A 571 36.46 -5.54 9.68
N VAL A 572 37.64 -6.16 9.74
CA VAL A 572 37.87 -7.56 9.33
C VAL A 572 36.96 -8.49 10.14
N ASP A 573 36.41 -9.52 9.47
CA ASP A 573 35.42 -10.48 10.00
C ASP A 573 34.06 -9.86 10.39
N ARG A 574 33.87 -8.55 10.22
CA ARG A 574 32.61 -7.82 10.47
C ARG A 574 31.87 -7.39 9.19
N GLY A 575 32.29 -7.91 8.03
CA GLY A 575 31.69 -7.58 6.73
C GLY A 575 30.20 -7.94 6.60
N TRP A 576 29.69 -8.89 7.38
CA TRP A 576 28.25 -9.19 7.41
C TRP A 576 27.41 -8.04 7.99
N GLU A 577 27.98 -7.26 8.91
CA GLU A 577 27.30 -6.08 9.43
C GLU A 577 27.15 -5.01 8.35
N VAL A 578 28.24 -4.75 7.63
CA VAL A 578 28.28 -3.80 6.50
C VAL A 578 27.33 -4.26 5.37
N SER A 579 27.32 -5.56 5.04
CA SER A 579 26.46 -6.09 3.98
C SER A 579 24.97 -5.97 4.30
N ARG A 580 24.56 -6.13 5.57
CA ARG A 580 23.16 -5.90 5.98
C ARG A 580 22.73 -4.47 5.72
N ASN A 581 23.62 -3.48 5.92
CA ASN A 581 23.32 -2.10 5.57
C ASN A 581 23.11 -1.95 4.05
N THR A 582 24.00 -2.53 3.23
CA THR A 582 23.85 -2.54 1.76
C THR A 582 22.51 -3.17 1.33
N LEU A 583 22.18 -4.36 1.85
CA LEU A 583 20.97 -5.11 1.50
C LEU A 583 19.66 -4.43 1.93
N THR A 584 19.69 -3.68 3.04
CA THR A 584 18.53 -2.86 3.46
C THR A 584 18.27 -1.73 2.48
N ASN A 585 19.32 -1.00 2.07
CA ASN A 585 19.22 0.08 1.09
C ASN A 585 18.80 -0.43 -0.29
N GLU A 586 19.32 -1.59 -0.71
CA GLU A 586 18.91 -2.29 -1.92
C GLU A 586 17.40 -2.56 -1.93
N ARG A 587 16.84 -3.11 -0.84
CA ARG A 587 15.42 -3.44 -0.75
C ARG A 587 14.52 -2.20 -0.86
N VAL A 588 14.86 -1.15 -0.13
CA VAL A 588 14.12 0.13 -0.19
C VAL A 588 14.17 0.68 -1.61
N SER A 589 15.37 0.75 -2.20
CA SER A 589 15.56 1.24 -3.57
C SER A 589 14.74 0.45 -4.59
N ILE A 590 14.71 -0.88 -4.53
CA ILE A 590 13.97 -1.71 -5.48
C ILE A 590 12.46 -1.53 -5.31
N GLY A 591 11.96 -1.47 -4.07
CA GLY A 591 10.52 -1.29 -3.79
C GLY A 591 9.98 0.08 -4.20
N SER A 592 10.84 1.11 -4.28
CA SER A 592 10.44 2.49 -4.60
C SER A 592 10.86 2.98 -5.98
N SER A 593 11.62 2.20 -6.75
CA SER A 593 12.08 2.59 -8.09
C SER A 593 11.19 2.02 -9.20
N GLU A 594 11.02 2.79 -10.29
CA GLU A 594 10.47 2.32 -11.56
C GLU A 594 11.61 2.30 -12.59
N PRO A 595 12.32 1.17 -12.77
CA PRO A 595 13.41 1.07 -13.73
C PRO A 595 12.89 1.26 -15.16
N PRO A 596 13.65 1.95 -16.05
CA PRO A 596 13.20 2.26 -17.41
C PRO A 596 13.04 1.04 -18.33
N PHE A 597 13.53 -0.13 -17.89
CA PHE A 597 13.39 -1.41 -18.59
C PHE A 597 12.15 -2.21 -18.13
N LEU A 598 11.33 -1.64 -17.24
CA LEU A 598 10.03 -2.18 -16.84
C LEU A 598 8.93 -1.20 -17.24
N ALA A 599 7.70 -1.69 -17.39
CA ALA A 599 6.53 -0.83 -17.57
C ALA A 599 6.21 -0.09 -16.26
N SER A 600 6.06 1.23 -16.32
CA SER A 600 5.52 2.03 -15.20
C SER A 600 3.99 2.03 -15.20
N LEU A 601 3.39 2.44 -14.08
CA LEU A 601 1.94 2.63 -13.99
C LEU A 601 1.45 3.66 -15.02
N GLU A 602 2.15 4.77 -15.18
CA GLU A 602 1.80 5.83 -16.15
C GLU A 602 1.81 5.28 -17.58
N GLN A 603 2.84 4.52 -17.96
CA GLN A 603 2.92 3.88 -19.28
C GLN A 603 1.79 2.86 -19.49
N PHE A 604 1.39 2.14 -18.44
CA PHE A 604 0.27 1.21 -18.50
C PHE A 604 -1.06 1.93 -18.69
N VAL A 605 -1.31 3.02 -17.96
CA VAL A 605 -2.52 3.84 -18.12
C VAL A 605 -2.56 4.47 -19.52
N GLU A 606 -1.43 4.98 -20.02
CA GLU A 606 -1.34 5.49 -21.40
C GLU A 606 -1.68 4.41 -22.43
N PHE A 607 -1.15 3.20 -22.26
CA PHE A 607 -1.45 2.07 -23.12
C PHE A 607 -2.93 1.67 -23.08
N VAL A 608 -3.54 1.64 -21.90
CA VAL A 608 -4.97 1.34 -21.74
C VAL A 608 -5.85 2.43 -22.37
N ARG A 609 -5.48 3.70 -22.20
CA ARG A 609 -6.18 4.86 -22.78
C ARG A 609 -6.15 4.85 -24.31
N ASP A 610 -4.99 4.55 -24.89
CA ASP A 610 -4.77 4.68 -26.33
C ASP A 610 -5.18 3.40 -27.10
N GLY A 611 -5.35 2.27 -26.40
CA GLY A 611 -5.77 0.99 -26.97
C GLY A 611 -7.29 0.82 -27.11
N GLN A 612 -7.70 -0.35 -27.62
CA GLN A 612 -9.11 -0.75 -27.73
C GLN A 612 -9.27 -2.09 -27.02
N PHE A 613 -9.94 -2.07 -25.88
CA PHE A 613 -10.07 -3.20 -24.98
C PHE A 613 -11.55 -3.51 -24.75
N ASP A 614 -11.88 -4.80 -24.68
CA ASP A 614 -13.23 -5.21 -24.30
C ASP A 614 -13.51 -4.99 -22.81
N GLN A 615 -14.74 -5.26 -22.38
CA GLN A 615 -15.16 -5.02 -21.01
C GLN A 615 -14.42 -5.87 -19.97
N ILE A 616 -13.94 -7.06 -20.34
CA ILE A 616 -13.19 -7.96 -19.46
C ILE A 616 -11.77 -7.42 -19.30
N GLU A 617 -11.14 -7.04 -20.40
CA GLU A 617 -9.81 -6.44 -20.42
C GLU A 617 -9.78 -5.11 -19.67
N GLN A 618 -10.77 -4.23 -19.87
CA GLN A 618 -10.89 -3.00 -19.09
C GLN A 618 -11.03 -3.28 -17.59
N ASN A 619 -11.86 -4.26 -17.20
CA ASN A 619 -11.99 -4.59 -15.79
C ASN A 619 -10.67 -5.07 -15.17
N GLU A 620 -9.90 -5.88 -15.89
CA GLU A 620 -8.59 -6.35 -15.43
C GLU A 620 -7.56 -5.23 -15.38
N ALA A 621 -7.53 -4.35 -16.38
CA ALA A 621 -6.70 -3.15 -16.36
C ALA A 621 -7.03 -2.26 -15.14
N GLY A 622 -8.31 -2.13 -14.78
CA GLY A 622 -8.75 -1.40 -13.60
C GLY A 622 -8.18 -1.93 -12.29
N LYS A 623 -8.14 -3.26 -12.13
CA LYS A 623 -7.51 -3.88 -10.96
C LYS A 623 -6.01 -3.59 -10.94
N LEU A 624 -5.32 -3.76 -12.06
CA LEU A 624 -3.88 -3.50 -12.16
C LEU A 624 -3.55 -2.02 -11.87
N ILE A 625 -4.33 -1.07 -12.38
CA ILE A 625 -4.17 0.35 -12.08
C ILE A 625 -4.37 0.62 -10.58
N ALA A 626 -5.42 0.04 -9.97
CA ALA A 626 -5.67 0.17 -8.53
C ALA A 626 -4.53 -0.39 -7.69
N GLU A 627 -4.04 -1.60 -8.01
CA GLU A 627 -2.90 -2.22 -7.34
C GLU A 627 -1.64 -1.37 -7.47
N GLY A 628 -1.37 -0.83 -8.66
CA GLY A 628 -0.24 0.02 -8.97
C GLY A 628 -0.23 1.31 -8.19
N HIS A 629 -1.37 1.99 -8.18
CA HIS A 629 -1.54 3.22 -7.43
C HIS A 629 -1.36 2.97 -5.93
N ALA A 630 -1.97 1.92 -5.39
CA ALA A 630 -1.83 1.53 -3.99
C ALA A 630 -0.38 1.15 -3.62
N ALA A 631 0.40 0.56 -4.54
CA ALA A 631 1.82 0.29 -4.32
C ALA A 631 2.65 1.59 -4.16
N LYS A 632 2.33 2.64 -4.92
CA LYS A 632 2.95 3.97 -4.73
C LYS A 632 2.54 4.60 -3.38
N LEU A 633 1.26 4.48 -3.00
CA LEU A 633 0.77 4.94 -1.69
C LEU A 633 1.44 4.22 -0.51
N LEU A 634 1.70 2.91 -0.63
CA LEU A 634 2.41 2.14 0.38
C LEU A 634 3.81 2.70 0.66
N ASN A 635 4.55 3.12 -0.37
CA ASN A 635 5.87 3.73 -0.20
C ASN A 635 5.79 5.08 0.56
N MET A 636 4.82 5.92 0.22
CA MET A 636 4.57 7.17 0.92
C MET A 636 4.20 6.92 2.38
N ARG A 637 3.23 6.03 2.62
CA ARG A 637 2.77 5.69 3.97
C ARG A 637 3.87 5.06 4.82
N SER A 638 4.70 4.19 4.24
CA SER A 638 5.88 3.64 4.93
C SER A 638 6.84 4.73 5.38
N THR A 639 7.03 5.76 4.55
CA THR A 639 7.90 6.89 4.88
C THR A 639 7.35 7.68 6.08
N LEU A 640 6.04 7.93 6.09
CA LEU A 640 5.36 8.61 7.21
C LEU A 640 5.39 7.79 8.51
N LEU A 641 5.20 6.47 8.43
CA LEU A 641 5.26 5.59 9.61
C LEU A 641 6.67 5.49 10.19
N THR A 642 7.70 5.53 9.34
CA THR A 642 9.10 5.55 9.79
C THR A 642 9.42 6.84 10.54
N LEU A 643 8.89 7.99 10.08
CA LEU A 643 8.98 9.26 10.80
C LEU A 643 8.33 9.20 12.18
N ALA A 644 7.22 8.46 12.31
CA ALA A 644 6.54 8.23 13.58
C ALA A 644 7.27 7.21 14.50
N GLY A 645 8.49 6.77 14.14
CA GLY A 645 9.31 5.85 14.93
C GLY A 645 9.13 4.36 14.60
N GLY A 646 8.41 4.02 13.53
CA GLY A 646 8.22 2.63 13.09
C GLY A 646 9.46 2.01 12.40
N ASP A 647 9.54 0.68 12.38
CA ASP A 647 10.57 -0.06 11.63
C ASP A 647 10.27 -0.01 10.12
N PRO A 648 11.15 0.56 9.26
CA PRO A 648 10.93 0.62 7.82
C PRO A 648 11.04 -0.74 7.12
N MET A 649 11.68 -1.74 7.74
CA MET A 649 12.06 -2.98 7.05
C MET A 649 10.85 -3.83 6.58
N PRO A 650 9.82 -4.08 7.41
CA PRO A 650 8.65 -4.82 6.95
C PRO A 650 7.90 -4.15 5.79
N ALA A 651 7.73 -2.83 5.86
CA ALA A 651 7.00 -2.08 4.84
C ALA A 651 7.76 -2.08 3.50
N ALA A 652 9.09 -1.99 3.52
CA ALA A 652 9.91 -2.15 2.32
C ALA A 652 9.81 -3.55 1.70
N ALA A 653 9.70 -4.61 2.51
CA ALA A 653 9.51 -5.97 2.02
C ALA A 653 8.14 -6.17 1.36
N ILE A 654 7.07 -5.62 1.96
CA ILE A 654 5.72 -5.61 1.38
C ILE A 654 5.72 -4.84 0.06
N SER A 655 6.28 -3.63 0.04
CA SER A 655 6.35 -2.79 -1.15
C SER A 655 7.08 -3.52 -2.30
N LYS A 656 8.26 -4.09 -2.05
CA LYS A 656 8.97 -4.88 -3.07
C LYS A 656 8.11 -6.05 -3.58
N LEU A 657 7.50 -6.81 -2.68
CA LEU A 657 6.71 -7.99 -3.05
C LEU A 657 5.55 -7.61 -3.98
N LEU A 658 4.82 -6.55 -3.65
CA LEU A 658 3.63 -6.14 -4.38
C LEU A 658 3.97 -5.39 -5.67
N SER A 659 4.87 -4.39 -5.60
CA SER A 659 5.26 -3.58 -6.77
C SER A 659 5.82 -4.43 -7.90
N MET A 660 6.64 -5.44 -7.59
CA MET A 660 7.22 -6.31 -8.62
C MET A 660 6.19 -7.24 -9.24
N LYS A 661 5.23 -7.74 -8.45
CA LYS A 661 4.11 -8.56 -8.96
C LYS A 661 3.21 -7.74 -9.88
N THR A 662 2.81 -6.54 -9.44
CA THR A 662 1.95 -5.66 -10.23
C THR A 662 2.63 -5.19 -11.51
N GLY A 663 3.92 -4.85 -11.48
CA GLY A 663 4.69 -4.51 -12.69
C GLY A 663 4.78 -5.65 -13.71
N GLN A 664 4.91 -6.91 -13.25
CA GLN A 664 4.80 -8.07 -14.14
C GLN A 664 3.38 -8.20 -14.72
N GLY A 665 2.35 -7.92 -13.91
CA GLY A 665 0.95 -7.91 -14.35
C GLY A 665 0.67 -6.95 -15.50
N TYR A 666 1.24 -5.73 -15.48
CA TYR A 666 1.14 -4.80 -16.62
C TYR A 666 1.70 -5.41 -17.89
N ALA A 667 2.88 -6.04 -17.79
CA ALA A 667 3.56 -6.61 -18.93
C ALA A 667 2.82 -7.85 -19.47
N GLU A 668 2.29 -8.69 -18.59
CA GLU A 668 1.44 -9.84 -18.96
C GLU A 668 0.16 -9.38 -19.66
N PHE A 669 -0.51 -8.35 -19.13
CA PHE A 669 -1.68 -7.74 -19.78
C PHE A 669 -1.33 -7.22 -21.17
N GLY A 670 -0.30 -6.37 -21.28
CA GLY A 670 0.14 -5.79 -22.54
C GLY A 670 0.42 -6.86 -23.59
N VAL A 671 1.23 -7.87 -23.27
CA VAL A 671 1.52 -9.00 -24.17
C VAL A 671 0.26 -9.75 -24.57
N SER A 672 -0.62 -10.08 -23.62
CA SER A 672 -1.82 -10.87 -23.90
C SER A 672 -2.81 -10.14 -24.82
N SER A 673 -2.88 -8.81 -24.73
CA SER A 673 -3.82 -7.99 -25.50
C SER A 673 -3.50 -7.90 -27.00
N PHE A 674 -2.26 -8.16 -27.41
CA PHE A 674 -1.88 -8.18 -28.83
C PHE A 674 -2.27 -9.48 -29.55
N GLY A 675 -2.77 -10.51 -28.85
CA GLY A 675 -3.09 -11.80 -29.46
C GLY A 675 -1.90 -12.40 -30.21
N THR A 676 -2.07 -12.76 -31.48
CA THR A 676 -0.98 -13.34 -32.31
C THR A 676 0.16 -12.35 -32.55
N ASP A 677 -0.11 -11.03 -32.57
CA ASP A 677 0.91 -10.00 -32.83
C ASP A 677 1.92 -9.92 -31.68
N ALA A 678 1.61 -10.47 -30.51
CA ALA A 678 2.55 -10.67 -29.41
C ALA A 678 3.74 -11.57 -29.79
N ALA A 679 3.65 -12.34 -30.89
CA ALA A 679 4.77 -13.12 -31.42
C ALA A 679 5.81 -12.26 -32.17
N ILE A 680 5.50 -10.98 -32.43
CA ILE A 680 6.43 -10.03 -33.04
C ILE A 680 7.38 -9.50 -31.96
N GLY A 681 8.66 -9.84 -32.08
CA GLY A 681 9.70 -9.46 -31.12
C GLY A 681 10.45 -8.16 -31.43
N ASP A 682 10.00 -7.36 -32.40
CA ASP A 682 10.64 -6.07 -32.72
C ASP A 682 10.35 -5.04 -31.61
N GLN A 683 11.37 -4.68 -30.85
CA GLN A 683 11.26 -3.70 -29.75
C GLN A 683 10.94 -2.27 -30.22
N GLY A 684 11.03 -2.00 -31.53
CA GLY A 684 10.54 -0.76 -32.14
C GLY A 684 9.02 -0.69 -32.25
N GLU A 685 8.33 -1.84 -32.16
CA GLU A 685 6.88 -1.94 -32.17
C GLU A 685 6.32 -2.13 -30.74
N PRO A 686 5.09 -1.67 -30.46
CA PRO A 686 4.48 -1.83 -29.14
C PRO A 686 4.46 -3.27 -28.63
N SER A 687 4.13 -4.25 -29.48
CA SER A 687 4.07 -5.67 -29.11
C SER A 687 5.42 -6.20 -28.63
N GLY A 688 6.49 -5.95 -29.39
CA GLY A 688 7.85 -6.36 -29.00
C GLY A 688 8.37 -5.59 -27.78
N LYS A 689 7.96 -4.32 -27.60
CA LYS A 689 8.31 -3.53 -26.41
C LYS A 689 7.66 -4.09 -25.13
N TRP A 690 6.38 -4.45 -25.18
CA TRP A 690 5.67 -5.09 -24.06
C TRP A 690 6.21 -6.50 -23.78
N ALA A 691 6.59 -7.25 -24.83
CA ALA A 691 7.28 -8.53 -24.67
C ALA A 691 8.63 -8.37 -23.94
N GLU A 692 9.42 -7.34 -24.28
CA GLU A 692 10.68 -7.05 -23.57
C GLU A 692 10.44 -6.73 -22.09
N TYR A 693 9.43 -5.92 -21.77
CA TYR A 693 9.04 -5.66 -20.37
C TYR A 693 8.68 -6.94 -19.62
N LEU A 694 7.97 -7.87 -20.26
CA LEU A 694 7.60 -9.14 -19.65
C LEU A 694 8.83 -10.02 -19.38
N LEU A 695 9.72 -10.16 -20.36
CA LEU A 695 10.94 -10.95 -20.23
C LEU A 695 11.88 -10.36 -19.17
N ALA A 696 12.08 -9.04 -19.17
CA ALA A 696 12.92 -8.35 -18.19
C ALA A 696 12.30 -8.41 -16.77
N GLY A 697 10.98 -8.29 -16.67
CA GLY A 697 10.23 -8.29 -15.42
C GLY A 697 10.42 -9.56 -14.59
N ARG A 698 10.67 -10.73 -15.21
CA ARG A 698 10.80 -12.00 -14.48
C ARG A 698 11.95 -12.04 -13.47
N ALA A 699 13.00 -11.26 -13.67
CA ALA A 699 14.12 -11.22 -12.75
C ALA A 699 13.77 -10.52 -11.41
N THR A 700 12.76 -9.66 -11.38
CA THR A 700 12.51 -8.75 -10.25
C THR A 700 11.96 -9.44 -9.00
N THR A 701 11.33 -10.60 -9.16
CA THR A 701 10.88 -11.46 -8.06
C THR A 701 11.99 -12.39 -7.54
N ILE A 702 13.21 -12.31 -8.11
CA ILE A 702 14.37 -13.14 -7.77
C ILE A 702 15.46 -12.31 -7.09
N TYR A 703 15.95 -11.24 -7.73
CA TYR A 703 17.02 -10.40 -7.16
C TYR A 703 16.51 -9.49 -6.02
N GLY A 704 17.42 -8.94 -5.22
CA GLY A 704 17.06 -8.18 -4.01
C GLY A 704 16.33 -9.01 -2.95
N GLY A 705 16.53 -10.33 -2.99
CA GLY A 705 15.83 -11.35 -2.20
C GLY A 705 14.53 -11.80 -2.87
N THR A 706 14.38 -13.11 -3.04
CA THR A 706 13.22 -13.71 -3.72
C THR A 706 11.91 -13.38 -3.01
N SER A 707 10.78 -13.55 -3.68
CA SER A 707 9.45 -13.39 -3.08
C SER A 707 9.29 -14.19 -1.79
N GLU A 708 9.81 -15.42 -1.73
CA GLU A 708 9.76 -16.29 -0.55
C GLU A 708 10.60 -15.72 0.61
N VAL A 709 11.75 -15.11 0.30
CA VAL A 709 12.57 -14.41 1.31
C VAL A 709 11.84 -13.18 1.83
N GLN A 710 11.16 -12.40 0.96
CA GLN A 710 10.34 -11.27 1.43
C GLN A 710 9.19 -11.76 2.31
N LEU A 711 8.50 -12.83 1.92
CA LEU A 711 7.41 -13.42 2.72
C LEU A 711 7.91 -13.92 4.08
N ASN A 712 9.11 -14.50 4.16
CA ASN A 712 9.73 -14.86 5.44
C ASN A 712 10.03 -13.62 6.29
N ILE A 713 10.60 -12.56 5.70
CA ILE A 713 10.87 -11.30 6.42
C ILE A 713 9.57 -10.70 6.97
N ILE A 714 8.52 -10.63 6.15
CA ILE A 714 7.21 -10.11 6.54
C ILE A 714 6.66 -10.94 7.71
N ALA A 715 6.60 -12.26 7.56
CA ALA A 715 6.10 -13.14 8.60
C ALA A 715 6.88 -13.04 9.92
N GLU A 716 8.21 -13.02 9.87
CA GLU A 716 9.05 -13.09 11.07
C GLU A 716 9.23 -11.73 11.75
N ARG A 717 9.35 -10.65 10.97
CA ARG A 717 9.61 -9.29 11.49
C ARG A 717 8.32 -8.52 11.78
N LEU A 718 7.30 -8.66 10.92
CA LEU A 718 6.04 -7.94 11.10
C LEU A 718 5.07 -8.73 11.97
N LEU A 719 4.84 -10.00 11.63
CA LEU A 719 3.86 -10.83 12.32
C LEU A 719 4.47 -11.58 13.51
N GLY A 720 5.79 -11.60 13.68
CA GLY A 720 6.44 -12.32 14.78
C GLY A 720 6.28 -13.84 14.71
N LEU A 721 6.06 -14.39 13.51
CA LEU A 721 6.01 -15.83 13.33
C LEU A 721 7.40 -16.47 13.57
N PRO A 722 7.46 -17.69 14.10
CA PRO A 722 8.73 -18.35 14.40
C PRO A 722 9.53 -18.65 13.13
N ARG A 723 10.87 -18.61 13.24
CA ARG A 723 11.79 -18.92 12.13
C ARG A 723 11.62 -20.34 11.63
N ASP A 724 11.94 -20.53 10.35
CA ASP A 724 12.04 -21.86 9.77
C ASP A 724 13.14 -22.68 10.49
N PRO A 725 13.00 -24.02 10.59
CA PRO A 725 13.94 -24.90 11.29
C PRO A 725 15.35 -24.96 10.69
#